data_AF-A0A934DMI7-F1
#
_entry.id   AF-A0A934DMI7-F1
#
_cell.length_a   1.000
_cell.length_b   1.000
_cell.length_c   1.000
_cell.angle_alpha   90.00
_cell.angle_beta   90.00
_cell.angle_gamma   90.00
#
_symmetry.space_group_name_H-M   'P 1'
#
loop_
_entity.id
_entity.type
_entity.pdbx_description
1 polymer ?
#
loop_
_entity_poly.entity_id
_entity_poly.type
_entity_poly.pdbx_seq_one_letter_code
_entity_poly.pdbx_strand_id
1 'polypeptide(L)'
;MQDTSVRLEAQDLIDLEHSLKDAIRAFLPFSSYSLYFPREGAPAPELRYDAASRELVLPLTLFGRVLGVFVARGVRLGAPKAMPPVYQAMAGKVLEQMLLYKRAVTDPLTGLANREQFHKTLTREIALIRHCLEATTGGRTDPDVQCFSASLGVILLDLDSFQRINERYGYQLGDQMAARVGQAIAAACPRHVTAARIHNDTFAILTPDASAKGAFQLAEQVRQAIGALSFHDEVTGDRIGISASLGYANYPQCLRGPQLERTPAEQARILMRAAQKAVGTSKDHGRNRVFGFLDIARTGGRILEVLPMQRLTVSLGRGVGAQEGLRYLVWSPKFQERTTMARLSEDERLLGRSPALYKGEVVLTEVQEDIAIAEVLHAGDPAWAPEPGDRLTLIQERDSFFAAEAGDAAAPVPAQKDMLTGLYSYRDFLSFFGRVRARTEGFTVALTRVMAPGGEGAREPSREPGQDGLERRGATVKRLDAAVAQVAALAESCLLSGIEAGPPPQAGQKPARPAAGRFGLGGLVHFLPGEAGPEALTRAEELCAQAAAEHGLDLAVGLFSYPFLNFAKADALECARKALDHALLLPAPRVALFDSVSLNVSADRLFVEGDLYAAVEEFKLSLLADPGNLLARNSLGICYAQLGKADLARKEFELVVAEEPGDVMAHFNLGWACQRLGDDMAARAAYERCLELDPAHSFSLLRLGSLAEAAGRLDEAEALYSRALATPGGEASALRPLARIALAMGQTREGQTGKGQTDKGQADKAKEYLHLAISANHKDPFAHHMLARLYLDSGEDPQIAESLARQAAALMPERQEFWDTLVAALEKQGRHEAARKAMSRGRF
;
A
#
# COMPACT_ATOMS: atom_id res chain seq x y z
N MET A 1 33.42 -32.20 15.35
CA MET A 1 31.96 -31.95 15.26
C MET A 1 31.49 -31.15 16.48
N GLN A 2 32.06 -29.98 16.69
CA GLN A 2 31.80 -29.10 17.83
C GLN A 2 31.58 -27.69 17.30
N ASP A 3 30.38 -27.40 16.81
CA ASP A 3 29.72 -26.12 17.03
C ASP A 3 28.28 -26.20 16.50
N THR A 4 27.36 -26.51 17.40
CA THR A 4 25.93 -26.37 17.15
C THR A 4 25.39 -25.58 18.33
N SER A 5 24.63 -24.54 18.05
CA SER A 5 24.00 -23.66 19.06
C SER A 5 23.17 -24.44 20.10
N VAL A 6 22.63 -25.60 19.70
CA VAL A 6 21.77 -26.45 20.53
C VAL A 6 22.61 -27.34 21.46
N ARG A 7 22.51 -27.08 22.76
CA ARG A 7 23.16 -27.84 23.84
C ARG A 7 22.11 -28.43 24.79
N LEU A 8 22.46 -29.55 25.43
CA LEU A 8 21.66 -30.11 26.53
C LEU A 8 22.05 -29.39 27.83
N GLU A 9 21.05 -28.94 28.57
CA GLU A 9 21.16 -28.19 29.81
C GLU A 9 20.51 -28.95 30.97
N ALA A 10 20.81 -28.53 32.19
CA ALA A 10 20.18 -29.08 33.39
C ALA A 10 18.64 -29.01 33.33
N GLN A 11 18.11 -27.92 32.75
CA GLN A 11 16.67 -27.73 32.61
C GLN A 11 16.02 -28.78 31.70
N ASP A 12 16.69 -29.21 30.62
CA ASP A 12 16.16 -30.24 29.72
C ASP A 12 16.00 -31.59 30.44
N LEU A 13 16.84 -31.86 31.45
CA LEU A 13 16.73 -33.07 32.27
C LEU A 13 15.52 -33.03 33.21
N ILE A 14 15.10 -31.84 33.63
CA ILE A 14 13.89 -31.62 34.42
C ILE A 14 12.66 -31.81 33.53
N ASP A 15 12.64 -31.15 32.36
CA ASP A 15 11.48 -31.18 31.46
C ASP A 15 11.24 -32.59 30.90
N LEU A 16 12.30 -33.39 30.74
CA LEU A 16 12.26 -34.78 30.25
C LEU A 16 12.52 -35.81 31.36
N GLU A 17 12.28 -35.48 32.63
CA GLU A 17 12.61 -36.34 33.77
C GLU A 17 11.97 -37.74 33.65
N HIS A 18 10.72 -37.82 33.21
CA HIS A 18 10.03 -39.10 33.00
C HIS A 18 10.71 -39.97 31.93
N SER A 19 11.07 -39.38 30.79
CA SER A 19 11.78 -40.08 29.72
C SER A 19 13.17 -40.51 30.15
N LEU A 20 13.88 -39.67 30.91
CA LEU A 20 15.20 -39.98 31.48
C LEU A 20 15.10 -41.16 32.46
N LYS A 21 14.12 -41.12 33.36
CA LYS A 21 13.85 -42.18 34.33
C LYS A 21 13.58 -43.51 33.62
N ASP A 22 12.68 -43.53 32.63
CA ASP A 22 12.29 -44.76 31.94
C ASP A 22 13.44 -45.33 31.10
N ALA A 23 14.22 -44.47 30.44
CA ALA A 23 15.42 -44.86 29.70
C ALA A 23 16.49 -45.47 30.62
N ILE A 24 16.73 -44.87 31.80
CA ILE A 24 17.67 -45.44 32.79
C ILE A 24 17.13 -46.75 33.35
N ARG A 25 15.83 -46.84 33.61
CA ARG A 25 15.20 -48.04 34.17
C ARG A 25 15.30 -49.26 33.24
N ALA A 26 15.39 -49.03 31.93
CA ALA A 26 15.53 -50.09 30.94
C ALA A 26 16.82 -50.93 31.10
N PHE A 27 17.89 -50.34 31.64
CA PHE A 27 19.16 -51.04 31.88
C PHE A 27 19.60 -51.06 33.35
N LEU A 28 18.99 -50.24 34.22
CA LEU A 28 19.29 -50.17 35.64
C LEU A 28 17.99 -50.27 36.46
N PRO A 29 17.65 -51.45 37.01
CA PRO A 29 16.47 -51.61 37.85
C PRO A 29 16.66 -50.95 39.23
N PHE A 30 15.76 -50.03 39.59
CA PHE A 30 15.72 -49.33 40.88
C PHE A 30 14.28 -49.18 41.42
N SER A 31 14.15 -48.98 42.74
CA SER A 31 12.85 -48.80 43.41
C SER A 31 12.41 -47.34 43.45
N SER A 32 13.35 -46.41 43.66
CA SER A 32 13.11 -44.97 43.71
C SER A 32 14.35 -44.21 43.23
N TYR A 33 14.19 -42.97 42.79
CA TYR A 33 15.31 -42.13 42.32
C TYR A 33 15.18 -40.68 42.81
N SER A 34 16.25 -39.91 42.70
CA SER A 34 16.26 -38.46 42.89
C SER A 34 17.24 -37.82 41.91
N LEU A 35 16.87 -36.68 41.33
CA LEU A 35 17.71 -35.91 40.41
C LEU A 35 18.26 -34.68 41.16
N TYR A 36 19.58 -34.56 41.19
CA TYR A 36 20.27 -33.47 41.88
C TYR A 36 21.12 -32.65 40.90
N PHE A 37 21.12 -31.33 41.04
CA PHE A 37 21.91 -30.42 40.22
C PHE A 37 22.97 -29.74 41.08
N PRO A 38 24.27 -30.02 40.87
CA PRO A 38 25.33 -29.41 41.66
C PRO A 38 25.41 -27.90 41.42
N ARG A 39 25.63 -27.13 42.49
CA ARG A 39 25.86 -25.68 42.41
C ARG A 39 27.18 -25.39 41.70
N GLU A 40 27.27 -24.27 41.00
CA GLU A 40 28.51 -23.82 40.35
C GLU A 40 29.66 -23.76 41.36
N GLY A 41 30.78 -24.44 41.05
CA GLY A 41 31.97 -24.53 41.91
C GLY A 41 31.99 -25.68 42.93
N ALA A 42 30.95 -26.51 43.01
CA ALA A 42 30.98 -27.73 43.84
C ALA A 42 31.96 -28.79 43.27
N PRO A 43 32.59 -29.63 44.12
CA PRO A 43 33.46 -30.71 43.65
C PRO A 43 32.70 -31.65 42.70
N ALA A 44 33.38 -32.13 41.65
CA ALA A 44 32.78 -32.99 40.65
C ALA A 44 32.20 -34.25 41.31
N PRO A 45 30.89 -34.54 41.14
CA PRO A 45 30.28 -35.70 41.76
C PRO A 45 30.91 -36.98 41.20
N GLU A 46 31.41 -37.83 42.09
CA GLU A 46 32.02 -39.11 41.72
C GLU A 46 30.96 -40.21 41.61
N LEU A 47 31.19 -41.12 40.66
CA LEU A 47 30.42 -42.35 40.53
C LEU A 47 30.65 -43.22 41.78
N ARG A 48 29.58 -43.48 42.54
CA ARG A 48 29.67 -44.26 43.79
C ARG A 48 28.51 -45.22 43.92
N TYR A 49 28.81 -46.49 44.20
CA TYR A 49 27.82 -47.49 44.59
C TYR A 49 28.07 -47.90 46.04
N ASP A 50 27.06 -47.75 46.89
CA ASP A 50 27.07 -48.27 48.25
C ASP A 50 26.25 -49.56 48.33
N ALA A 51 26.95 -50.67 48.54
CA ALA A 51 26.34 -52.00 48.61
C ALA A 51 25.47 -52.20 49.87
N ALA A 52 25.74 -51.46 50.96
CA ALA A 52 24.99 -51.56 52.21
C ALA A 52 23.61 -50.89 52.09
N SER A 53 23.57 -49.68 51.53
CA SER A 53 22.33 -48.92 51.30
C SER A 53 21.65 -49.22 49.95
N ARG A 54 22.31 -49.98 49.07
CA ARG A 54 21.86 -50.23 47.67
C ARG A 54 21.59 -48.93 46.91
N GLU A 55 22.40 -47.92 47.15
CA GLU A 55 22.32 -46.60 46.51
C GLU A 55 23.44 -46.44 45.47
N LEU A 56 23.07 -46.03 44.25
CA LEU A 56 23.98 -45.68 43.17
C LEU A 56 23.87 -44.20 42.87
N VAL A 57 24.98 -43.48 43.02
CA VAL A 57 25.15 -42.09 42.62
C VAL A 57 25.76 -42.07 41.21
N LEU A 58 24.98 -41.65 40.22
CA LEU A 58 25.35 -41.67 38.81
C LEU A 58 25.47 -40.24 38.26
N PRO A 59 26.69 -39.73 38.05
CA PRO A 59 26.88 -38.44 37.38
C PRO A 59 26.41 -38.50 35.93
N LEU A 60 25.49 -37.60 35.55
CA LEU A 60 24.98 -37.45 34.19
C LEU A 60 25.93 -36.55 33.40
N THR A 61 26.97 -37.14 32.80
CA THR A 61 28.02 -36.43 32.08
C THR A 61 27.84 -36.56 30.57
N LEU A 62 27.81 -35.44 29.84
CA LEU A 62 27.78 -35.38 28.39
C LEU A 62 28.96 -34.54 27.87
N PHE A 63 29.79 -35.11 26.98
CA PHE A 63 31.00 -34.48 26.44
C PHE A 63 31.92 -33.85 27.52
N GLY A 64 32.07 -34.51 28.67
CA GLY A 64 32.91 -34.03 29.78
C GLY A 64 32.25 -32.99 30.71
N ARG A 65 31.02 -32.53 30.41
CA ARG A 65 30.25 -31.63 31.27
C ARG A 65 29.23 -32.42 32.10
N VAL A 66 29.23 -32.22 33.42
CA VAL A 66 28.20 -32.78 34.32
C VAL A 66 26.94 -31.92 34.22
N LEU A 67 25.83 -32.52 33.81
CA LEU A 67 24.52 -31.86 33.69
C LEU A 67 23.63 -32.06 34.91
N GLY A 68 23.87 -33.12 35.69
CA GLY A 68 23.11 -33.47 36.90
C GLY A 68 23.65 -34.77 37.51
N VAL A 69 23.04 -35.19 38.61
CA VAL A 69 23.37 -36.43 39.33
C VAL A 69 22.09 -37.21 39.54
N PHE A 70 22.06 -38.44 39.02
CA PHE A 70 20.94 -39.36 39.19
C PHE A 70 21.24 -40.30 40.36
N VAL A 71 20.51 -40.16 41.45
CA VAL A 71 20.66 -41.02 42.64
C VAL A 71 19.59 -42.10 42.59
N ALA A 72 19.99 -43.32 42.28
CA ALA A 72 19.11 -44.48 42.23
C ALA A 72 19.18 -45.27 43.54
N ARG A 73 18.04 -45.60 44.15
CA ARG A 73 17.95 -46.39 45.39
C ARG A 73 17.32 -47.76 45.14
N GLY A 74 17.72 -48.75 45.94
CA GLY A 74 17.23 -50.12 45.83
C GLY A 74 17.77 -50.86 44.61
N VAL A 75 18.95 -50.46 44.11
CA VAL A 75 19.58 -51.04 42.93
C VAL A 75 20.04 -52.47 43.22
N ARG A 76 19.74 -53.41 42.32
CA ARG A 76 20.21 -54.81 42.41
C ARG A 76 21.26 -55.06 41.33
N LEU A 77 22.55 -55.02 41.70
CA LEU A 77 23.66 -55.27 40.78
C LEU A 77 24.14 -56.72 40.87
N GLY A 78 24.22 -57.42 39.73
CA GLY A 78 24.91 -58.70 39.60
C GLY A 78 26.42 -58.49 39.54
N ALA A 79 27.13 -58.85 40.62
CA ALA A 79 28.58 -58.78 40.84
C ALA A 79 29.26 -57.36 40.77
N PRO A 80 30.14 -56.99 41.72
CA PRO A 80 30.20 -55.59 42.18
C PRO A 80 31.32 -54.71 41.57
N LYS A 81 32.29 -55.26 40.81
CA LYS A 81 33.55 -54.53 40.51
C LYS A 81 33.71 -53.99 39.09
N ALA A 82 32.93 -54.42 38.11
CA ALA A 82 33.13 -54.05 36.69
C ALA A 82 31.97 -53.27 36.04
N MET A 83 30.83 -53.13 36.71
CA MET A 83 29.60 -52.60 36.11
C MET A 83 29.37 -51.07 36.25
N PRO A 84 29.82 -50.36 37.30
CA PRO A 84 29.51 -48.93 37.45
C PRO A 84 29.95 -48.04 36.26
N PRO A 85 31.17 -48.18 35.71
CA PRO A 85 31.58 -47.38 34.54
C PRO A 85 30.74 -47.66 33.30
N VAL A 86 30.23 -48.89 33.14
CA VAL A 86 29.35 -49.28 32.04
C VAL A 86 28.00 -48.58 32.16
N TYR A 87 27.42 -48.49 33.36
CA TYR A 87 26.19 -47.73 33.59
C TYR A 87 26.36 -46.23 33.34
N GLN A 88 27.53 -45.67 33.68
CA GLN A 88 27.85 -44.28 33.37
C GLN A 88 27.92 -44.05 31.85
N ALA A 89 28.56 -44.96 31.11
CA ALA A 89 28.60 -44.89 29.65
C ALA A 89 27.20 -45.02 29.01
N MET A 90 26.35 -45.93 29.53
CA MET A 90 24.96 -46.09 29.08
C MET A 90 24.12 -44.83 29.37
N ALA A 91 24.26 -44.24 30.55
CA ALA A 91 23.62 -42.96 30.86
C ALA A 91 24.12 -41.85 29.93
N GLY A 92 25.41 -41.83 29.58
CA GLY A 92 25.94 -40.94 28.54
C GLY A 92 25.23 -41.11 27.18
N LYS A 93 24.93 -42.35 26.77
CA LYS A 93 24.14 -42.61 25.56
C LYS A 93 22.69 -42.15 25.64
N VAL A 94 22.06 -42.26 26.81
CA VAL A 94 20.74 -41.66 27.05
C VAL A 94 20.79 -40.14 26.85
N LEU A 95 21.81 -39.47 27.40
CA LEU A 95 22.00 -38.03 27.22
C LEU A 95 22.29 -37.64 25.76
N GLU A 96 23.07 -38.45 25.02
CA GLU A 96 23.26 -38.25 23.58
C GLU A 96 21.94 -38.39 22.81
N GLN A 97 21.11 -39.38 23.14
CA GLN A 97 19.78 -39.56 22.54
C GLN A 97 18.86 -38.37 22.86
N MET A 98 18.89 -37.86 24.10
CA MET A 98 18.14 -36.66 24.49
C MET A 98 18.63 -35.42 23.73
N LEU A 99 19.94 -35.26 23.52
CA LEU A 99 20.49 -34.18 22.71
C LEU A 99 20.04 -34.29 21.24
N LEU A 100 20.05 -35.50 20.67
CA LEU A 100 19.56 -35.75 19.32
C LEU A 100 18.06 -35.43 19.20
N TYR A 101 17.27 -35.82 20.19
CA TYR A 101 15.86 -35.46 20.28
C TYR A 101 15.69 -33.93 20.33
N LYS A 102 16.42 -33.22 21.21
CA LYS A 102 16.39 -31.75 21.30
C LYS A 102 16.70 -31.12 19.95
N ARG A 103 17.79 -31.54 19.29
CA ARG A 103 18.17 -31.06 17.95
C ARG A 103 17.10 -31.33 16.89
N ALA A 104 16.38 -32.44 16.98
CA ALA A 104 15.30 -32.78 16.05
C ALA A 104 14.06 -31.90 16.23
N VAL A 105 13.86 -31.29 17.40
CA VAL A 105 12.67 -30.47 17.71
C VAL A 105 12.96 -28.96 17.80
N THR A 106 14.23 -28.54 17.73
CA THR A 106 14.65 -27.12 17.78
C THR A 106 15.22 -26.62 16.45
N ASP A 107 15.05 -25.32 16.18
CA ASP A 107 15.72 -24.62 15.09
C ASP A 107 17.20 -24.37 15.43
N PRO A 108 18.15 -24.74 14.54
CA PRO A 108 19.58 -24.66 14.82
C PRO A 108 20.13 -23.23 14.86
N LEU A 109 19.42 -22.22 14.35
CA LEU A 109 19.91 -20.84 14.39
C LEU A 109 19.48 -20.14 15.67
N THR A 110 18.21 -20.33 16.06
CA THR A 110 17.57 -19.57 17.13
C THR A 110 17.48 -20.31 18.46
N GLY A 111 17.61 -21.63 18.46
CA GLY A 111 17.42 -22.48 19.64
C GLY A 111 15.95 -22.63 20.08
N LEU A 112 15.02 -21.97 19.39
CA LEU A 112 13.58 -22.10 19.61
C LEU A 112 13.05 -23.43 19.05
N ALA A 113 11.79 -23.78 19.34
CA ALA A 113 11.17 -24.94 18.72
C ALA A 113 11.09 -24.77 17.20
N ASN A 114 11.19 -25.87 16.45
CA ASN A 114 10.98 -25.86 15.01
C ASN A 114 9.49 -25.95 14.66
N ARG A 115 9.18 -25.74 13.38
CA ARG A 115 7.81 -25.76 12.86
C ARG A 115 7.05 -27.06 13.18
N GLU A 116 7.71 -28.22 13.06
CA GLU A 116 7.05 -29.51 13.28
C GLU A 116 6.66 -29.68 14.75
N GLN A 117 7.58 -29.34 15.67
CA GLN A 117 7.32 -29.39 17.10
C GLN A 117 6.21 -28.41 17.51
N PHE A 118 6.21 -27.19 16.98
CA PHE A 118 5.16 -26.21 17.24
C PHE A 118 3.78 -26.73 16.84
N HIS A 119 3.65 -27.30 15.63
CA HIS A 119 2.38 -27.87 15.16
C HIS A 119 1.93 -29.06 16.01
N LYS A 120 2.86 -29.92 16.46
CA LYS A 120 2.54 -31.03 17.36
C LYS A 120 2.01 -30.53 18.71
N THR A 121 2.69 -29.57 19.33
CA THR A 121 2.24 -28.97 20.60
C THR A 121 0.87 -28.30 20.43
N LEU A 122 0.69 -27.48 19.40
CA LEU A 122 -0.60 -26.81 19.14
C LEU A 122 -1.75 -27.82 18.95
N THR A 123 -1.51 -28.89 18.18
CA THR A 123 -2.52 -29.94 17.94
C THR A 123 -2.89 -30.66 19.23
N ARG A 124 -1.90 -30.93 20.09
CA ARG A 124 -2.11 -31.53 21.41
C ARG A 124 -2.95 -30.62 22.31
N GLU A 125 -2.62 -29.34 22.40
CA GLU A 125 -3.37 -28.38 23.24
C GLU A 125 -4.82 -28.24 22.78
N ILE A 126 -5.07 -28.16 21.47
CA ILE A 126 -6.44 -28.15 20.93
C ILE A 126 -7.20 -29.43 21.30
N ALA A 127 -6.56 -30.60 21.19
CA ALA A 127 -7.18 -31.87 21.56
C ALA A 127 -7.55 -31.93 23.05
N LEU A 128 -6.68 -31.39 23.93
CA LEU A 128 -6.95 -31.29 25.37
C LEU A 128 -8.15 -30.38 25.66
N ILE A 129 -8.20 -29.18 25.08
CA ILE A 129 -9.32 -28.24 25.27
C ILE A 129 -10.62 -28.86 24.74
N ARG A 130 -10.58 -29.50 23.57
CA ARG A 130 -11.74 -30.17 22.99
C ARG A 130 -12.27 -31.27 23.89
N HIS A 131 -11.40 -32.11 24.45
CA HIS A 131 -11.80 -33.15 25.39
C HIS A 131 -12.49 -32.56 26.62
N CYS A 132 -12.01 -31.42 27.15
CA CYS A 132 -12.66 -30.71 28.25
C CYS A 132 -14.04 -30.13 27.87
N LEU A 133 -14.20 -29.59 26.66
CA LEU A 133 -15.46 -29.05 26.14
C LEU A 133 -16.50 -30.16 25.87
N GLU A 134 -16.07 -31.35 25.46
CA GLU A 134 -16.95 -32.51 25.23
C GLU A 134 -17.33 -33.21 26.55
N ALA A 135 -16.37 -33.36 27.48
CA ALA A 135 -16.59 -34.01 28.79
C ALA A 135 -17.53 -33.25 29.74
N THR A 136 -17.88 -31.99 29.42
CA THR A 136 -18.90 -31.25 30.18
C THR A 136 -20.33 -31.71 29.86
N THR A 137 -20.53 -32.55 28.83
CA THR A 137 -21.84 -33.13 28.48
C THR A 137 -22.08 -34.56 29.02
N GLY A 138 -21.07 -35.19 29.64
CA GLY A 138 -21.20 -36.51 30.29
C GLY A 138 -20.07 -36.74 31.30
N GLY A 139 -20.44 -37.08 32.54
CA GLY A 139 -19.59 -37.06 33.74
C GLY A 139 -18.16 -37.63 33.63
N ARG A 140 -17.23 -36.91 34.29
CA ARG A 140 -15.77 -37.11 34.42
C ARG A 140 -15.27 -38.56 34.61
N THR A 141 -14.09 -38.88 34.08
CA THR A 141 -13.21 -39.97 34.57
C THR A 141 -11.70 -39.77 34.29
N ASP A 142 -11.08 -38.65 34.70
CA ASP A 142 -9.61 -38.65 34.91
C ASP A 142 -9.20 -37.65 36.01
N PRO A 143 -8.70 -38.11 37.18
CA PRO A 143 -8.33 -37.24 38.29
C PRO A 143 -7.03 -36.45 38.09
N ASP A 144 -6.21 -36.76 37.08
CA ASP A 144 -4.94 -36.06 36.81
C ASP A 144 -5.09 -34.91 35.79
N VAL A 145 -6.26 -34.73 35.17
CA VAL A 145 -6.52 -33.63 34.23
C VAL A 145 -7.01 -32.42 35.02
N GLN A 146 -6.06 -31.57 35.44
CA GLN A 146 -6.38 -30.23 35.92
C GLN A 146 -7.11 -29.49 34.79
N CYS A 147 -8.30 -28.95 35.06
CA CYS A 147 -9.06 -28.16 34.09
C CYS A 147 -8.29 -26.88 33.76
N PHE A 148 -7.43 -26.94 32.75
CA PHE A 148 -6.84 -25.78 32.08
C PHE A 148 -7.97 -24.92 31.51
N SER A 149 -7.76 -23.61 31.46
CA SER A 149 -8.77 -22.69 30.93
C SER A 149 -9.14 -23.11 29.51
N ALA A 150 -10.42 -23.03 29.15
CA ALA A 150 -10.93 -23.54 27.87
C ALA A 150 -10.50 -22.69 26.64
N SER A 151 -9.33 -22.05 26.69
CA SER A 151 -8.83 -21.17 25.64
C SER A 151 -7.31 -21.24 25.49
N LEU A 152 -6.84 -21.07 24.25
CA LEU A 152 -5.42 -20.85 23.96
C LEU A 152 -5.26 -19.71 22.97
N GLY A 153 -4.09 -19.06 22.99
CA GLY A 153 -3.73 -18.01 22.05
C GLY A 153 -2.53 -18.42 21.19
N VAL A 154 -2.62 -18.14 19.89
CA VAL A 154 -1.49 -18.25 18.95
C VAL A 154 -1.14 -16.86 18.47
N ILE A 155 0.13 -16.49 18.61
CA ILE A 155 0.70 -15.24 18.11
C ILE A 155 1.68 -15.62 16.99
N LEU A 156 1.53 -15.00 15.83
CA LEU A 156 2.46 -15.10 14.72
C LEU A 156 3.12 -13.74 14.52
N LEU A 157 4.41 -13.73 14.22
CA LEU A 157 5.16 -12.50 14.01
C LEU A 157 6.08 -12.64 12.81
N ASP A 158 6.26 -11.54 12.10
CA ASP A 158 7.06 -11.43 10.89
C ASP A 158 7.92 -10.16 10.97
N LEU A 159 9.20 -10.31 10.65
CA LEU A 159 10.18 -9.21 10.72
C LEU A 159 10.01 -8.25 9.54
N ASP A 160 9.79 -6.98 9.85
CA ASP A 160 9.48 -5.98 8.84
C ASP A 160 10.67 -5.70 7.91
N SER A 161 10.45 -5.84 6.60
CA SER A 161 11.47 -5.56 5.56
C SER A 161 12.72 -6.44 5.64
N PHE A 162 12.65 -7.61 6.27
CA PHE A 162 13.81 -8.50 6.44
C PHE A 162 14.45 -8.92 5.13
N GLN A 163 13.65 -9.19 4.09
CA GLN A 163 14.16 -9.48 2.75
C GLN A 163 15.01 -8.32 2.19
N ARG A 164 14.55 -7.07 2.33
CA ARG A 164 15.32 -5.89 1.90
C ARG A 164 16.63 -5.74 2.67
N ILE A 165 16.62 -6.12 3.96
CA ILE A 165 17.83 -6.12 4.79
C ILE A 165 18.81 -7.17 4.25
N ASN A 166 18.35 -8.38 3.92
CA ASN A 166 19.20 -9.43 3.33
C ASN A 166 19.74 -9.04 1.95
N GLU A 167 18.92 -8.42 1.09
CA GLU A 167 19.31 -7.96 -0.24
C GLU A 167 20.36 -6.84 -0.17
N ARG A 168 20.25 -5.95 0.83
CA ARG A 168 21.13 -4.80 1.00
C ARG A 168 22.42 -5.11 1.76
N TYR A 169 22.34 -5.88 2.84
CA TYR A 169 23.43 -6.11 3.80
C TYR A 169 23.94 -7.57 3.82
N GLY A 170 23.25 -8.50 3.15
CA GLY A 170 23.66 -9.89 3.02
C GLY A 170 23.05 -10.84 4.07
N TYR A 171 23.01 -12.14 3.72
CA TYR A 171 22.36 -13.18 4.52
C TYR A 171 23.07 -13.51 5.85
N GLN A 172 24.38 -13.28 5.97
CA GLN A 172 25.11 -13.52 7.22
C GLN A 172 24.64 -12.59 8.34
N LEU A 173 24.45 -11.30 8.03
CA LEU A 173 23.87 -10.35 8.97
C LEU A 173 22.43 -10.74 9.30
N GLY A 174 21.65 -11.13 8.29
CA GLY A 174 20.29 -11.65 8.47
C GLY A 174 20.21 -12.80 9.47
N ASP A 175 21.11 -13.79 9.36
CA ASP A 175 21.15 -14.93 10.28
C ASP A 175 21.49 -14.51 11.72
N GLN A 176 22.44 -13.58 11.89
CA GLN A 176 22.75 -13.01 13.20
C GLN A 176 21.54 -12.25 13.80
N MET A 177 20.82 -11.51 12.97
CA MET A 177 19.60 -10.80 13.38
C MET A 177 18.52 -11.78 13.82
N ALA A 178 18.25 -12.83 13.03
CA ALA A 178 17.27 -13.85 13.37
C ALA A 178 17.63 -14.58 14.68
N ALA A 179 18.90 -14.92 14.90
CA ALA A 179 19.38 -15.53 16.16
C ALA A 179 19.12 -14.62 17.37
N ARG A 180 19.43 -13.32 17.27
CA ARG A 180 19.21 -12.33 18.35
C ARG A 180 17.73 -12.09 18.62
N VAL A 181 16.90 -12.06 17.57
CA VAL A 181 15.44 -12.01 17.70
C VAL A 181 14.92 -13.25 18.44
N GLY A 182 15.41 -14.45 18.10
CA GLY A 182 15.05 -15.68 18.80
C GLY A 182 15.34 -15.64 20.30
N GLN A 183 16.52 -15.11 20.67
CA GLN A 183 16.90 -14.89 22.08
C GLN A 183 15.98 -13.89 22.78
N ALA A 184 15.64 -12.78 22.12
CA ALA A 184 14.74 -11.77 22.67
C ALA A 184 13.32 -12.32 22.90
N ILE A 185 12.81 -13.15 21.98
CA ILE A 185 11.52 -13.84 22.12
C ILE A 185 11.56 -14.81 23.30
N ALA A 186 12.62 -15.64 23.41
CA ALA A 186 12.78 -16.60 24.51
C ALA A 186 12.82 -15.91 25.88
N ALA A 187 13.49 -14.75 25.97
CA ALA A 187 13.57 -13.97 27.20
C ALA A 187 12.24 -13.27 27.57
N ALA A 188 11.45 -12.88 26.58
CA ALA A 188 10.16 -12.22 26.80
C ALA A 188 9.04 -13.21 27.15
N CYS A 189 9.13 -14.47 26.73
CA CYS A 189 8.09 -15.49 26.92
C CYS A 189 8.15 -16.16 28.32
N PRO A 190 7.01 -16.35 29.00
CA PRO A 190 6.92 -17.18 30.21
C PRO A 190 7.24 -18.66 29.96
N ARG A 191 7.57 -19.41 31.01
CA ARG A 191 8.02 -20.82 30.92
C ARG A 191 7.01 -21.79 30.27
N HIS A 192 5.72 -21.56 30.44
CA HIS A 192 4.67 -22.42 29.88
C HIS A 192 4.33 -22.08 28.41
N VAL A 193 4.96 -21.04 27.86
CA VAL A 193 4.73 -20.57 26.49
C VAL A 193 5.73 -21.23 25.55
N THR A 194 5.24 -21.77 24.43
CA THR A 194 6.10 -22.38 23.41
C THR A 194 6.36 -21.38 22.30
N ALA A 195 7.62 -20.93 22.16
CA ALA A 195 8.06 -20.09 21.05
C ALA A 195 8.81 -20.93 19.99
N ALA A 196 8.56 -20.64 18.72
CA ALA A 196 9.08 -21.39 17.58
C ALA A 196 9.47 -20.49 16.41
N ARG A 197 10.46 -20.92 15.63
CA ARG A 197 10.73 -20.34 14.31
C ARG A 197 10.03 -21.19 13.25
N ILE A 198 9.16 -20.55 12.46
CA ILE A 198 8.32 -21.25 11.47
C ILE A 198 9.01 -21.29 10.11
N HIS A 199 9.51 -20.14 9.65
CA HIS A 199 10.15 -20.01 8.35
C HIS A 199 10.94 -18.70 8.27
N ASN A 200 12.23 -18.74 7.91
CA ASN A 200 13.09 -17.56 7.66
C ASN A 200 12.94 -16.41 8.69
N ASP A 201 12.08 -15.43 8.43
CA ASP A 201 11.78 -14.22 9.21
C ASP A 201 10.51 -14.31 10.07
N THR A 202 9.83 -15.45 10.04
CA THR A 202 8.55 -15.71 10.71
C THR A 202 8.72 -16.58 11.96
N PHE A 203 8.16 -16.10 13.07
CA PHE A 203 8.12 -16.82 14.35
C PHE A 203 6.68 -17.00 14.83
N ALA A 204 6.46 -17.98 15.70
CA ALA A 204 5.17 -18.23 16.32
C ALA A 204 5.32 -18.49 17.82
N ILE A 205 4.31 -18.09 18.58
CA ILE A 205 4.26 -18.20 20.02
C ILE A 205 2.90 -18.81 20.38
N LEU A 206 2.92 -19.92 21.11
CA LEU A 206 1.74 -20.61 21.62
C LEU A 206 1.63 -20.33 23.12
N THR A 207 0.50 -19.72 23.49
CA THR A 207 0.16 -19.36 24.86
C THR A 207 -1.00 -20.23 25.34
N PRO A 208 -0.73 -21.28 26.13
CA PRO A 208 -1.77 -21.97 26.86
C PRO A 208 -2.49 -20.97 27.78
N ASP A 209 -3.79 -21.15 27.97
CA ASP A 209 -4.62 -20.34 28.86
C ASP A 209 -4.73 -18.83 28.58
N ALA A 210 -4.47 -18.39 27.35
CA ALA A 210 -4.50 -16.98 27.03
C ALA A 210 -5.89 -16.50 26.58
N SER A 211 -6.40 -15.48 27.29
CA SER A 211 -7.44 -14.58 26.79
C SER A 211 -6.92 -13.70 25.65
N ALA A 212 -7.82 -13.10 24.85
CA ALA A 212 -7.43 -12.14 23.81
C ALA A 212 -6.58 -10.98 24.36
N LYS A 213 -6.91 -10.49 25.56
CA LYS A 213 -6.14 -9.45 26.25
C LYS A 213 -4.74 -9.93 26.63
N GLY A 214 -4.61 -11.16 27.14
CA GLY A 214 -3.31 -11.75 27.49
C GLY A 214 -2.43 -11.98 26.27
N ALA A 215 -3.00 -12.50 25.18
CA ALA A 215 -2.31 -12.68 23.91
C ALA A 215 -1.81 -11.34 23.32
N PHE A 216 -2.64 -10.30 23.37
CA PHE A 216 -2.26 -8.96 22.94
C PHE A 216 -1.10 -8.39 23.78
N GLN A 217 -1.17 -8.51 25.11
CA GLN A 217 -0.12 -8.02 26.02
C GLN A 217 1.23 -8.71 25.76
N LEU A 218 1.24 -10.04 25.60
CA LEU A 218 2.47 -10.76 25.30
C LEU A 218 3.01 -10.38 23.91
N ALA A 219 2.14 -10.23 22.91
CA ALA A 219 2.54 -9.80 21.58
C ALA A 219 3.18 -8.40 21.60
N GLU A 220 2.62 -7.43 22.34
CA GLU A 220 3.20 -6.10 22.49
C GLU A 220 4.54 -6.14 23.24
N GLN A 221 4.66 -6.97 24.28
CA GLN A 221 5.93 -7.15 25.00
C GLN A 221 7.03 -7.69 24.07
N VAL A 222 6.71 -8.70 23.25
CA VAL A 222 7.64 -9.26 22.26
C VAL A 222 8.00 -8.23 21.20
N ARG A 223 7.02 -7.46 20.71
CA ARG A 223 7.25 -6.38 19.73
C ARG A 223 8.23 -5.33 20.25
N GLN A 224 8.06 -4.90 21.50
CA GLN A 224 8.93 -3.92 22.15
C GLN A 224 10.34 -4.49 22.35
N ALA A 225 10.46 -5.76 22.75
CA ALA A 225 11.75 -6.42 22.91
C ALA A 225 12.53 -6.50 21.58
N ILE A 226 11.86 -6.81 20.47
CA ILE A 226 12.47 -6.81 19.13
C ILE A 226 12.86 -5.40 18.70
N GLY A 227 11.99 -4.41 18.93
CA GLY A 227 12.25 -3.01 18.58
C GLY A 227 13.41 -2.35 19.33
N ALA A 228 13.83 -2.93 20.46
CA ALA A 228 15.00 -2.47 21.22
C ALA A 228 16.33 -2.98 20.66
N LEU A 229 16.32 -3.92 19.71
CA LEU A 229 17.53 -4.47 19.10
C LEU A 229 18.11 -3.50 18.07
N SER A 230 19.44 -3.33 18.10
CA SER A 230 20.18 -2.56 17.11
C SER A 230 21.39 -3.35 16.62
N PHE A 231 21.62 -3.33 15.31
CA PHE A 231 22.72 -4.02 14.65
C PHE A 231 23.65 -3.00 13.97
N HIS A 232 24.89 -3.40 13.74
CA HIS A 232 25.90 -2.58 13.10
C HIS A 232 26.52 -3.38 11.95
N ASP A 233 26.60 -2.80 10.76
CA ASP A 233 27.28 -3.41 9.63
C ASP A 233 28.74 -2.94 9.54
N GLU A 234 29.69 -3.87 9.54
CA GLU A 234 31.13 -3.55 9.56
C GLU A 234 31.64 -2.97 8.22
N VAL A 235 30.93 -3.23 7.11
CA VAL A 235 31.35 -2.80 5.76
C VAL A 235 30.85 -1.38 5.44
N THR A 236 29.61 -1.07 5.81
CA THR A 236 28.95 0.22 5.52
C THR A 236 28.98 1.19 6.70
N GLY A 237 29.16 0.72 7.93
CA GLY A 237 29.11 1.55 9.14
C GLY A 237 27.69 1.93 9.58
N ASP A 238 26.66 1.36 8.94
CA ASP A 238 25.26 1.67 9.20
C ASP A 238 24.77 1.07 10.53
N ARG A 239 23.95 1.83 11.26
CA ARG A 239 23.14 1.32 12.39
C ARG A 239 21.77 0.88 11.90
N ILE A 240 21.47 -0.40 12.05
CA ILE A 240 20.26 -1.03 11.51
C ILE A 240 19.32 -1.39 12.67
N GLY A 241 18.13 -0.79 12.67
CA GLY A 241 17.03 -1.16 13.55
C GLY A 241 16.12 -2.21 12.91
N ILE A 242 15.46 -3.03 13.74
CA ILE A 242 14.48 -4.02 13.26
C ILE A 242 13.13 -3.81 13.95
N SER A 243 12.04 -4.00 13.21
CA SER A 243 10.69 -4.04 13.78
C SER A 243 9.98 -5.34 13.38
N ALA A 244 8.89 -5.66 14.07
CA ALA A 244 8.07 -6.82 13.75
C ALA A 244 6.59 -6.43 13.68
N SER A 245 5.88 -7.04 12.75
CA SER A 245 4.43 -7.03 12.66
C SER A 245 3.86 -8.32 13.23
N LEU A 246 2.94 -8.23 14.19
CA LEU A 246 2.41 -9.38 14.92
C LEU A 246 0.91 -9.50 14.73
N GLY A 247 0.42 -10.73 14.71
CA GLY A 247 -0.99 -11.07 14.61
C GLY A 247 -1.32 -12.17 15.58
N TYR A 248 -2.42 -12.06 16.31
CA TYR A 248 -2.84 -13.09 17.26
C TYR A 248 -4.26 -13.60 16.99
N ALA A 249 -4.50 -14.87 17.32
CA ALA A 249 -5.80 -15.52 17.24
C ALA A 249 -6.02 -16.41 18.47
N ASN A 250 -7.25 -16.41 18.98
CA ASN A 250 -7.62 -17.17 20.16
C ASN A 250 -8.59 -18.30 19.80
N TYR A 251 -8.29 -19.50 20.26
CA TYR A 251 -9.17 -20.66 20.17
C TYR A 251 -10.01 -20.77 21.45
N PRO A 252 -11.30 -21.13 21.37
CA PRO A 252 -12.08 -21.48 20.16
C PRO A 252 -12.72 -20.28 19.45
N GLN A 253 -12.56 -19.06 19.97
CA GLN A 253 -13.34 -17.88 19.57
C GLN A 253 -13.18 -17.47 18.09
N CYS A 254 -12.06 -17.81 17.45
CA CYS A 254 -11.84 -17.54 16.03
C CYS A 254 -12.41 -18.60 15.07
N LEU A 255 -12.92 -19.73 15.58
CA LEU A 255 -13.52 -20.79 14.76
C LEU A 255 -15.05 -20.67 14.69
N ARG A 256 -15.61 -21.04 13.54
CA ARG A 256 -17.07 -21.18 13.31
C ARG A 256 -17.55 -22.59 13.63
N GLY A 257 -18.87 -22.77 13.77
CA GLY A 257 -19.52 -24.06 14.05
C GLY A 257 -18.95 -25.25 13.25
N PRO A 258 -18.97 -25.23 11.91
CA PRO A 258 -18.44 -26.34 11.10
C PRO A 258 -16.92 -26.54 11.21
N GLN A 259 -16.17 -25.53 11.68
CA GLN A 259 -14.73 -25.64 11.89
C GLN A 259 -14.42 -26.30 13.24
N LEU A 260 -15.32 -26.18 14.23
CA LEU A 260 -15.19 -26.83 15.54
C LEU A 260 -15.40 -28.34 15.48
N GLU A 261 -16.06 -28.86 14.44
CA GLU A 261 -16.27 -30.30 14.23
C GLU A 261 -15.07 -30.99 13.56
N ARG A 262 -14.13 -30.20 13.02
CA ARG A 262 -12.94 -30.72 12.32
C ARG A 262 -11.95 -31.40 13.25
N THR A 263 -10.98 -32.11 12.67
CA THR A 263 -9.91 -32.73 13.44
C THR A 263 -9.04 -31.66 14.13
N PRO A 264 -8.45 -31.94 15.31
CA PRO A 264 -7.56 -30.97 15.99
C PRO A 264 -6.42 -30.45 15.11
N ALA A 265 -5.90 -31.30 14.22
CA ALA A 265 -4.85 -30.91 13.27
C ALA A 265 -5.34 -29.90 12.22
N GLU A 266 -6.59 -30.04 11.73
CA GLU A 266 -7.20 -29.07 10.82
C GLU A 266 -7.53 -27.76 11.53
N GLN A 267 -8.02 -27.84 12.76
CA GLN A 267 -8.27 -26.66 13.59
C GLN A 267 -6.99 -25.87 13.86
N ALA A 268 -5.88 -26.56 14.17
CA ALA A 268 -4.56 -25.94 14.29
C ALA A 268 -4.16 -25.17 13.02
N ARG A 269 -4.41 -25.74 11.83
CA ARG A 269 -4.13 -25.07 10.56
C ARG A 269 -5.01 -23.85 10.34
N ILE A 270 -6.29 -23.91 10.69
CA ILE A 270 -7.22 -22.78 10.60
C ILE A 270 -6.78 -21.65 11.53
N LEU A 271 -6.42 -21.97 12.78
CA LEU A 271 -5.93 -20.99 13.76
C LEU A 271 -4.64 -20.31 13.31
N MET A 272 -3.70 -21.06 12.73
CA MET A 272 -2.47 -20.50 12.15
C MET A 272 -2.77 -19.55 10.98
N ARG A 273 -3.71 -19.92 10.10
CA ARG A 273 -4.15 -19.03 9.00
C ARG A 273 -4.80 -17.75 9.52
N ALA A 274 -5.61 -17.85 10.59
CA ALA A 274 -6.21 -16.69 11.23
C ALA A 274 -5.15 -15.73 11.80
N ALA A 275 -4.16 -16.24 12.52
CA ALA A 275 -3.04 -15.44 13.02
C ALA A 275 -2.21 -14.82 11.88
N GLN A 276 -1.98 -15.55 10.78
CA GLN A 276 -1.29 -15.05 9.60
C GLN A 276 -2.05 -13.89 8.92
N LYS A 277 -3.39 -13.99 8.82
CA LYS A 277 -4.23 -12.91 8.26
C LYS A 277 -4.17 -11.66 9.14
N ALA A 278 -4.08 -11.83 10.46
CA ALA A 278 -3.85 -10.73 11.39
C ALA A 278 -2.46 -10.07 11.20
N VAL A 279 -1.39 -10.84 10.96
CA VAL A 279 -0.06 -10.28 10.61
C VAL A 279 -0.13 -9.46 9.32
N GLY A 280 -0.81 -9.97 8.29
CA GLY A 280 -1.04 -9.23 7.04
C GLY A 280 -1.72 -7.88 7.30
N THR A 281 -2.76 -7.89 8.14
CA THR A 281 -3.48 -6.66 8.55
C THR A 281 -2.57 -5.69 9.32
N SER A 282 -1.71 -6.18 10.21
CA SER A 282 -0.69 -5.36 10.89
C SER A 282 0.25 -4.66 9.92
N LYS A 283 0.72 -5.39 8.90
CA LYS A 283 1.60 -4.83 7.85
C LYS A 283 0.87 -3.77 7.04
N ASP A 284 -0.36 -4.07 6.61
CA ASP A 284 -1.22 -3.17 5.83
C ASP A 284 -1.56 -1.87 6.56
N HIS A 285 -1.65 -1.91 7.89
CA HIS A 285 -1.97 -0.73 8.70
C HIS A 285 -0.76 0.15 9.02
N GLY A 286 0.44 -0.20 8.55
CA GLY A 286 1.66 0.60 8.70
C GLY A 286 2.78 -0.07 9.50
N ARG A 287 2.75 -1.41 9.62
CA ARG A 287 3.78 -2.25 10.25
C ARG A 287 4.04 -1.91 11.73
N ASN A 288 5.01 -2.59 12.35
CA ASN A 288 5.44 -2.41 13.74
C ASN A 288 4.27 -2.32 14.76
N ARG A 289 3.31 -3.24 14.68
CA ARG A 289 2.13 -3.26 15.53
C ARG A 289 1.57 -4.67 15.70
N VAL A 290 0.70 -4.81 16.70
CA VAL A 290 -0.07 -6.02 16.97
C VAL A 290 -1.50 -5.83 16.48
N PHE A 291 -2.08 -6.86 15.85
CA PHE A 291 -3.48 -6.89 15.45
C PHE A 291 -4.12 -8.24 15.83
N GLY A 292 -5.37 -8.21 16.29
CA GLY A 292 -6.13 -9.41 16.65
C GLY A 292 -7.00 -9.88 15.48
N PHE A 293 -7.10 -11.19 15.25
CA PHE A 293 -7.91 -11.73 14.16
C PHE A 293 -9.39 -11.30 14.24
N LEU A 294 -9.98 -11.33 15.44
CA LEU A 294 -11.37 -10.92 15.66
C LEU A 294 -11.59 -9.40 15.50
N ASP A 295 -10.52 -8.60 15.58
CA ASP A 295 -10.60 -7.17 15.37
C ASP A 295 -10.60 -6.80 13.87
N ILE A 296 -10.23 -7.73 12.97
CA ILE A 296 -10.10 -7.45 11.53
C ILE A 296 -11.43 -7.01 10.93
N ALA A 297 -12.51 -7.74 11.19
CA ALA A 297 -13.84 -7.38 10.71
C ALA A 297 -14.35 -6.07 11.30
N ARG A 298 -13.79 -5.60 12.43
CA ARG A 298 -14.24 -4.38 13.13
C ARG A 298 -13.46 -3.15 12.72
N THR A 299 -12.13 -3.22 12.63
CA THR A 299 -11.26 -2.05 12.42
C THR A 299 -10.11 -2.30 11.43
N GLY A 300 -10.00 -3.53 10.92
CA GLY A 300 -8.89 -3.95 10.06
C GLY A 300 -9.14 -3.73 8.57
N GLY A 301 -10.36 -3.39 8.15
CA GLY A 301 -10.71 -3.23 6.74
C GLY A 301 -10.06 -2.01 6.10
N ARG A 302 -9.74 -2.12 4.81
CA ARG A 302 -9.30 -1.00 3.97
C ARG A 302 -9.93 -1.06 2.58
N ILE A 303 -9.95 0.08 1.91
CA ILE A 303 -10.27 0.18 0.48
C ILE A 303 -9.03 -0.25 -0.31
N LEU A 304 -9.20 -1.24 -1.18
CA LEU A 304 -8.18 -1.73 -2.10
C LEU A 304 -8.22 -0.95 -3.42
N GLU A 305 -9.42 -0.74 -3.95
CA GLU A 305 -9.65 -0.11 -5.25
C GLU A 305 -11.00 0.61 -5.26
N VAL A 306 -11.10 1.69 -6.02
CA VAL A 306 -12.34 2.42 -6.29
C VAL A 306 -12.83 2.01 -7.66
N LEU A 307 -14.05 1.48 -7.75
CA LEU A 307 -14.69 1.02 -8.97
C LEU A 307 -15.69 2.07 -9.48
N PRO A 308 -16.09 2.03 -10.76
CA PRO A 308 -17.15 2.87 -11.30
C PRO A 308 -18.46 2.74 -10.51
N MET A 309 -19.33 3.75 -10.62
CA MET A 309 -20.66 3.77 -9.98
C MET A 309 -20.63 3.69 -8.44
N GLN A 310 -19.68 4.37 -7.79
CA GLN A 310 -19.58 4.45 -6.32
C GLN A 310 -19.41 3.08 -5.63
N ARG A 311 -18.76 2.14 -6.30
CA ARG A 311 -18.40 0.84 -5.74
C ARG A 311 -16.94 0.82 -5.32
N LEU A 312 -16.62 -0.03 -4.36
CA LEU A 312 -15.30 -0.12 -3.75
C LEU A 312 -14.96 -1.59 -3.55
N THR A 313 -13.74 -1.98 -3.89
CA THR A 313 -13.20 -3.28 -3.46
C THR A 313 -12.55 -3.10 -2.10
N VAL A 314 -12.94 -3.91 -1.11
CA VAL A 314 -12.43 -3.82 0.27
C VAL A 314 -11.76 -5.12 0.71
N SER A 315 -10.82 -5.01 1.65
CA SER A 315 -10.01 -6.14 2.15
C SER A 315 -10.74 -7.09 3.12
N LEU A 316 -12.06 -6.95 3.27
CA LEU A 316 -12.87 -7.68 4.24
C LEU A 316 -13.65 -8.79 3.53
N GLY A 317 -13.29 -10.05 3.75
CA GLY A 317 -13.97 -11.22 3.19
C GLY A 317 -14.69 -12.08 4.23
N ARG A 318 -15.41 -13.12 3.76
CA ARG A 318 -16.08 -14.13 4.59
C ARG A 318 -15.10 -14.78 5.56
N GLY A 319 -13.83 -14.95 5.19
CA GLY A 319 -12.82 -15.56 6.03
C GLY A 319 -12.53 -14.81 7.34
N VAL A 320 -12.84 -13.51 7.45
CA VAL A 320 -12.63 -12.71 8.68
C VAL A 320 -13.92 -12.41 9.45
N GLY A 321 -15.08 -12.91 8.99
CA GLY A 321 -16.36 -12.56 9.61
C GLY A 321 -17.18 -11.52 8.86
N ALA A 322 -16.73 -11.04 7.69
CA ALA A 322 -17.53 -10.12 6.90
C ALA A 322 -18.78 -10.83 6.33
N GLN A 323 -19.89 -10.10 6.29
CA GLN A 323 -21.19 -10.55 5.78
C GLN A 323 -21.81 -9.42 4.94
N GLU A 324 -22.63 -9.82 3.97
CA GLU A 324 -23.41 -8.88 3.15
C GLU A 324 -24.36 -8.08 4.05
N GLY A 325 -24.52 -6.80 3.77
CA GLY A 325 -25.32 -5.87 4.57
C GLY A 325 -24.59 -5.21 5.75
N LEU A 326 -23.39 -5.67 6.12
CA LEU A 326 -22.59 -4.99 7.14
C LEU A 326 -22.14 -3.61 6.65
N ARG A 327 -22.20 -2.63 7.56
CA ARG A 327 -21.92 -1.22 7.26
C ARG A 327 -20.69 -0.72 7.97
N TYR A 328 -19.93 0.11 7.26
CA TYR A 328 -18.62 0.59 7.68
C TYR A 328 -18.49 2.09 7.48
N LEU A 329 -17.87 2.75 8.46
CA LEU A 329 -17.40 4.13 8.32
C LEU A 329 -16.04 4.11 7.62
N VAL A 330 -15.87 5.01 6.64
CA VAL A 330 -14.64 5.22 5.88
C VAL A 330 -13.86 6.38 6.49
N TRP A 331 -12.58 6.14 6.76
CA TRP A 331 -11.69 7.06 7.45
C TRP A 331 -10.38 7.24 6.67
N SER A 332 -9.95 8.49 6.46
CA SER A 332 -8.67 8.73 5.81
C SER A 332 -7.49 8.73 6.79
N PRO A 333 -6.49 7.85 6.61
CA PRO A 333 -5.30 7.82 7.46
C PRO A 333 -4.34 8.98 7.16
N LYS A 334 -4.49 9.69 6.04
CA LYS A 334 -3.63 10.80 5.61
C LYS A 334 -3.58 11.97 6.61
N PHE A 335 -4.60 12.10 7.48
CA PHE A 335 -4.72 13.15 8.49
C PHE A 335 -4.31 12.73 9.91
N GLN A 336 -3.79 11.52 10.11
CA GLN A 336 -3.23 11.14 11.41
C GLN A 336 -1.90 11.85 11.65
N GLU A 337 -1.90 12.91 12.45
CA GLU A 337 -0.65 13.49 12.98
C GLU A 337 0.17 12.43 13.72
N ARG A 338 1.50 12.47 13.55
CA ARG A 338 2.44 11.73 14.40
C ARG A 338 2.33 12.29 15.82
N THR A 339 1.86 11.46 16.74
CA THR A 339 1.76 11.79 18.16
C THR A 339 3.15 12.07 18.73
N THR A 340 3.41 13.30 19.16
CA THR A 340 4.43 13.60 20.16
C THR A 340 3.96 13.04 21.50
N MET A 341 4.83 12.30 22.21
CA MET A 341 4.57 11.85 23.57
C MET A 341 4.48 13.06 24.51
N ALA A 342 3.28 13.57 24.74
CA ALA A 342 3.01 14.41 25.89
C ALA A 342 2.55 13.51 27.04
N ARG A 343 3.40 13.33 28.06
CA ARG A 343 2.99 12.78 29.35
C ARG A 343 2.24 13.87 30.11
N LEU A 344 0.99 13.62 30.47
CA LEU A 344 0.30 14.33 31.55
C LEU A 344 -0.28 13.29 32.52
N SER A 345 -0.10 13.61 33.80
CA SER A 345 -0.54 13.01 35.08
C SER A 345 -1.23 11.64 35.14
N GLU A 346 -0.96 10.95 36.26
CA GLU A 346 -0.98 9.50 36.46
C GLU A 346 -2.29 8.72 36.27
N ASP A 347 -3.47 9.31 36.02
CA ASP A 347 -4.73 8.56 36.20
C ASP A 347 -5.76 8.53 35.05
N GLU A 348 -5.52 9.11 33.87
CA GLU A 348 -6.45 8.92 32.73
C GLU A 348 -5.72 8.74 31.40
N ARG A 349 -5.58 7.48 30.95
CA ARG A 349 -5.11 7.16 29.60
C ARG A 349 -6.26 7.23 28.59
N LEU A 350 -6.70 8.43 28.25
CA LEU A 350 -7.37 8.66 26.97
C LEU A 350 -6.29 8.84 25.90
N LEU A 351 -6.11 7.82 25.07
CA LEU A 351 -5.31 7.88 23.84
C LEU A 351 -5.92 8.94 22.91
N GLY A 352 -5.47 10.19 23.03
CA GLY A 352 -5.80 11.27 22.10
C GLY A 352 -5.23 10.99 20.72
N ARG A 353 -5.99 10.25 19.90
CA ARG A 353 -5.84 10.26 18.44
C ARG A 353 -6.74 11.39 17.93
N SER A 354 -6.19 12.39 17.23
CA SER A 354 -7.02 13.23 16.36
C SER A 354 -7.84 12.32 15.46
N PRO A 355 -9.18 12.48 15.35
CA PRO A 355 -9.98 11.57 14.56
C PRO A 355 -9.52 11.64 13.11
N ALA A 356 -9.35 10.47 12.50
CA ALA A 356 -9.15 10.37 11.05
C ALA A 356 -10.28 11.12 10.34
N LEU A 357 -10.02 11.70 9.15
CA LEU A 357 -11.05 12.42 8.41
C LEU A 357 -12.15 11.43 7.99
N TYR A 358 -13.39 11.68 8.40
CA TYR A 358 -14.55 10.90 7.97
C TYR A 358 -14.85 11.18 6.50
N LYS A 359 -14.89 10.14 5.67
CA LYS A 359 -15.15 10.25 4.22
C LYS A 359 -16.53 9.70 3.81
N GLY A 360 -17.14 8.83 4.61
CA GLY A 360 -18.45 8.29 4.27
C GLY A 360 -18.81 6.98 4.96
N GLU A 361 -19.99 6.45 4.62
CA GLU A 361 -20.49 5.14 5.01
C GLU A 361 -20.59 4.24 3.76
N VAL A 362 -20.15 3.00 3.91
CA VAL A 362 -20.21 1.97 2.86
C VAL A 362 -20.91 0.73 3.39
N VAL A 363 -21.62 0.03 2.51
CA VAL A 363 -22.24 -1.27 2.82
C VAL A 363 -21.59 -2.36 1.98
N LEU A 364 -21.34 -3.52 2.57
CA LEU A 364 -20.89 -4.68 1.82
C LEU A 364 -22.06 -5.28 1.04
N THR A 365 -21.96 -5.33 -0.30
CA THR A 365 -23.01 -5.86 -1.18
C THR A 365 -22.72 -7.28 -1.63
N GLU A 366 -21.47 -7.59 -1.94
CA GLU A 366 -21.01 -8.94 -2.30
C GLU A 366 -19.78 -9.29 -1.46
N VAL A 367 -19.83 -10.38 -0.70
CA VAL A 367 -18.70 -10.81 0.12
C VAL A 367 -18.14 -12.13 -0.40
N GLN A 368 -16.88 -12.11 -0.84
CA GLN A 368 -16.11 -13.29 -1.25
C GLN A 368 -15.24 -13.79 -0.09
N GLU A 369 -14.39 -14.80 -0.30
CA GLU A 369 -13.61 -15.40 0.79
C GLU A 369 -12.62 -14.41 1.44
N ASP A 370 -11.91 -13.65 0.61
CA ASP A 370 -10.84 -12.74 1.06
C ASP A 370 -11.13 -11.25 0.85
N ILE A 371 -12.00 -10.90 -0.08
CA ILE A 371 -12.38 -9.53 -0.44
C ILE A 371 -13.91 -9.36 -0.42
N ALA A 372 -14.38 -8.12 -0.41
CA ALA A 372 -15.78 -7.80 -0.66
C ALA A 372 -15.90 -6.60 -1.58
N ILE A 373 -17.03 -6.54 -2.29
CA ILE A 373 -17.48 -5.34 -2.98
C ILE A 373 -18.38 -4.58 -2.00
N ALA A 374 -18.08 -3.30 -1.84
CA ALA A 374 -18.86 -2.37 -1.05
C ALA A 374 -19.44 -1.27 -1.94
N GLU A 375 -20.62 -0.77 -1.59
CA GLU A 375 -21.26 0.38 -2.22
C GLU A 375 -21.23 1.55 -1.26
N VAL A 376 -20.88 2.74 -1.76
CA VAL A 376 -20.91 3.98 -0.95
C VAL A 376 -22.38 4.35 -0.72
N LEU A 377 -22.84 4.16 0.52
CA LEU A 377 -24.18 4.58 0.93
C LEU A 377 -24.26 6.09 1.12
N HIS A 378 -23.19 6.67 1.68
CA HIS A 378 -23.14 8.07 2.03
C HIS A 378 -21.71 8.58 1.88
N ALA A 379 -21.51 9.63 1.10
CA ALA A 379 -20.29 10.42 1.15
C ALA A 379 -20.44 11.49 2.23
N GLY A 380 -19.52 11.54 3.19
CA GLY A 380 -19.52 12.55 4.25
C GLY A 380 -19.28 13.95 3.68
N ASP A 381 -18.30 14.06 2.77
CA ASP A 381 -18.06 15.25 1.96
C ASP A 381 -17.84 14.83 0.49
N PRO A 382 -18.66 15.30 -0.47
CA PRO A 382 -18.52 14.97 -1.89
C PRO A 382 -17.17 15.40 -2.50
N ALA A 383 -16.50 16.39 -1.92
CA ALA A 383 -15.17 16.81 -2.35
C ALA A 383 -14.06 15.85 -1.91
N TRP A 384 -14.36 14.92 -1.00
CA TRP A 384 -13.41 13.97 -0.42
C TRP A 384 -13.89 12.53 -0.61
N ALA A 385 -13.84 12.05 -1.85
CA ALA A 385 -14.21 10.69 -2.19
C ALA A 385 -13.35 9.64 -1.45
N PRO A 386 -13.91 8.45 -1.18
CA PRO A 386 -13.13 7.30 -0.73
C PRO A 386 -12.02 6.97 -1.74
N GLU A 387 -10.81 6.74 -1.24
CA GLU A 387 -9.62 6.45 -2.04
C GLU A 387 -8.99 5.11 -1.60
N PRO A 388 -8.19 4.46 -2.46
CA PRO A 388 -7.39 3.31 -2.05
C PRO A 388 -6.51 3.63 -0.83
N GLY A 389 -6.57 2.78 0.19
CA GLY A 389 -5.86 2.93 1.45
C GLY A 389 -6.66 3.57 2.59
N ASP A 390 -7.85 4.12 2.34
CA ASP A 390 -8.75 4.55 3.42
C ASP A 390 -9.21 3.35 4.27
N ARG A 391 -9.45 3.59 5.57
CA ARG A 391 -9.71 2.57 6.58
C ARG A 391 -11.20 2.42 6.88
N LEU A 392 -11.60 1.21 7.22
CA LEU A 392 -12.99 0.85 7.52
C LEU A 392 -13.16 0.52 9.00
N THR A 393 -14.19 1.11 9.62
CA THR A 393 -14.62 0.78 10.99
C THR A 393 -16.07 0.32 10.97
N LEU A 394 -16.34 -0.89 11.46
CA LEU A 394 -17.68 -1.48 11.52
C LEU A 394 -18.59 -0.65 12.43
N ILE A 395 -19.79 -0.35 11.93
CA ILE A 395 -20.85 0.29 12.70
C ILE A 395 -21.54 -0.77 13.57
N GLN A 396 -21.60 -0.55 14.89
CA GLN A 396 -22.43 -1.39 15.77
C GLN A 396 -23.88 -0.91 15.67
N GLU A 397 -24.88 -1.81 15.76
CA GLU A 397 -26.31 -1.49 15.53
C GLU A 397 -26.86 -0.32 16.38
N ARG A 398 -26.23 0.00 17.52
CA ARG A 398 -26.57 1.19 18.34
C ARG A 398 -26.06 2.53 17.78
N ASP A 399 -25.12 2.50 16.85
CA ASP A 399 -24.50 3.65 16.19
C ASP A 399 -24.98 3.82 14.73
N SER A 400 -25.96 3.01 14.29
CA SER A 400 -26.51 3.10 12.94
C SER A 400 -27.41 4.34 12.80
N PHE A 401 -26.99 5.29 11.96
CA PHE A 401 -27.78 6.45 11.53
C PHE A 401 -29.03 6.09 10.68
N PHE A 402 -29.27 4.80 10.42
CA PHE A 402 -30.32 4.25 9.56
C PHE A 402 -31.13 3.11 10.20
N ALA A 403 -31.02 2.85 11.51
CA ALA A 403 -31.90 1.90 12.19
C ALA A 403 -33.39 2.31 12.20
N ALA A 404 -33.73 3.50 11.71
CA ALA A 404 -35.08 4.06 11.73
C ALA A 404 -35.94 3.78 10.48
N GLU A 405 -35.48 3.00 9.49
CA GLU A 405 -36.28 2.77 8.26
C GLU A 405 -36.89 1.36 8.11
N ALA A 406 -36.66 0.43 9.04
CA ALA A 406 -37.27 -0.89 8.97
C ALA A 406 -38.28 -1.11 10.12
N GLY A 407 -39.50 -0.64 9.89
CA GLY A 407 -40.69 -1.14 10.59
C GLY A 407 -41.04 -0.46 11.91
N ASP A 408 -41.60 0.74 11.84
CA ASP A 408 -42.91 1.04 12.46
C ASP A 408 -43.33 2.46 12.09
N ALA A 409 -44.62 2.74 12.18
CA ALA A 409 -45.25 4.03 11.91
C ALA A 409 -44.81 5.14 12.90
N ALA A 410 -43.53 5.48 12.91
CA ALA A 410 -42.98 6.63 13.61
C ALA A 410 -42.99 7.85 12.67
N ALA A 411 -43.50 8.98 13.17
CA ALA A 411 -43.58 10.24 12.43
C ALA A 411 -42.25 10.61 11.75
N PRO A 412 -42.27 11.23 10.56
CA PRO A 412 -41.04 11.63 9.88
C PRO A 412 -40.19 12.49 10.81
N VAL A 413 -38.95 12.07 11.05
CA VAL A 413 -37.96 12.87 11.80
C VAL A 413 -37.94 14.27 11.15
N PRO A 414 -38.13 15.36 11.93
CA PRO A 414 -38.16 16.70 11.36
C PRO A 414 -36.83 16.98 10.66
N ALA A 415 -36.90 17.44 9.41
CA ALA A 415 -35.72 17.73 8.60
C ALA A 415 -34.77 18.65 9.39
N GLN A 416 -33.55 18.19 9.60
CA GLN A 416 -32.60 18.86 10.48
C GLN A 416 -31.87 19.93 9.68
N LYS A 417 -32.16 21.19 10.02
CA LYS A 417 -31.41 22.33 9.48
C LYS A 417 -30.08 22.44 10.20
N ASP A 418 -29.03 22.71 9.45
CA ASP A 418 -27.70 23.00 9.98
C ASP A 418 -27.77 24.26 10.86
N MET A 419 -27.27 24.15 12.10
CA MET A 419 -27.41 25.22 13.10
C MET A 419 -26.61 26.49 12.77
N LEU A 420 -25.60 26.39 11.89
CA LEU A 420 -24.76 27.52 11.48
C LEU A 420 -25.36 28.29 10.31
N THR A 421 -25.93 27.58 9.34
CA THR A 421 -26.39 28.16 8.07
C THR A 421 -27.92 28.28 7.96
N GLY A 422 -28.69 27.55 8.78
CA GLY A 422 -30.16 27.51 8.67
C GLY A 422 -30.70 26.72 7.46
N LEU A 423 -29.79 26.15 6.65
CA LEU A 423 -30.06 25.36 5.46
C LEU A 423 -30.27 23.88 5.79
N TYR A 424 -30.80 23.10 4.85
CA TYR A 424 -30.88 21.64 5.04
C TYR A 424 -29.48 21.03 5.19
N SER A 425 -29.35 20.03 6.07
CA SER A 425 -28.20 19.13 6.03
C SER A 425 -28.07 18.50 4.64
N TYR A 426 -26.87 18.11 4.21
CA TYR A 426 -26.68 17.49 2.89
C TYR A 426 -27.62 16.30 2.66
N ARG A 427 -27.81 15.46 3.69
CA ARG A 427 -28.74 14.32 3.70
C ARG A 427 -30.19 14.73 3.47
N ASP A 428 -30.68 15.73 4.21
CA ASP A 428 -32.05 16.19 4.11
C ASP A 428 -32.31 16.91 2.78
N PHE A 429 -31.31 17.64 2.28
CA PHE A 429 -31.35 18.26 0.96
C PHE A 429 -31.46 17.20 -0.15
N LEU A 430 -30.67 16.13 -0.13
CA LEU A 430 -30.79 15.06 -1.12
C LEU A 430 -32.16 14.37 -1.07
N SER A 431 -32.70 14.15 0.13
CA SER A 431 -34.02 13.56 0.34
C SER A 431 -35.15 14.48 -0.15
N PHE A 432 -34.99 15.80 -0.01
CA PHE A 432 -35.86 16.80 -0.60
C PHE A 432 -35.72 16.82 -2.14
N PHE A 433 -34.49 16.94 -2.64
CA PHE A 433 -34.16 17.03 -4.06
C PHE A 433 -34.67 15.82 -4.84
N GLY A 434 -34.50 14.60 -4.31
CA GLY A 434 -35.00 13.37 -4.93
C GLY A 434 -36.52 13.35 -5.13
N ARG A 435 -37.29 13.87 -4.16
CA ARG A 435 -38.76 13.94 -4.22
C ARG A 435 -39.26 15.03 -5.16
N VAL A 436 -38.58 16.18 -5.18
CA VAL A 436 -39.01 17.36 -5.94
C VAL A 436 -38.58 17.28 -7.40
N ARG A 437 -37.33 16.87 -7.69
CA ARG A 437 -36.82 16.76 -9.08
C ARG A 437 -37.65 15.84 -9.97
N ALA A 438 -38.24 14.78 -9.40
CA ALA A 438 -39.09 13.86 -10.15
C ALA A 438 -40.35 14.54 -10.72
N ARG A 439 -40.81 15.63 -10.07
CA ARG A 439 -42.06 16.33 -10.37
C ARG A 439 -41.87 17.64 -11.13
N THR A 440 -40.62 18.05 -11.38
CA THR A 440 -40.30 19.29 -12.09
C THR A 440 -39.83 18.98 -13.51
N GLU A 441 -40.37 19.66 -14.52
CA GLU A 441 -40.01 19.44 -15.93
C GLU A 441 -38.66 20.07 -16.31
N GLY A 442 -38.34 21.26 -15.78
CA GLY A 442 -37.04 21.93 -15.93
C GLY A 442 -36.60 22.58 -14.61
N PHE A 443 -35.30 22.56 -14.33
CA PHE A 443 -34.75 23.14 -13.09
C PHE A 443 -33.26 23.42 -13.24
N THR A 444 -32.74 24.32 -12.41
CA THR A 444 -31.31 24.59 -12.29
C THR A 444 -30.80 24.22 -10.90
N VAL A 445 -29.60 23.67 -10.82
CA VAL A 445 -28.88 23.39 -9.57
C VAL A 445 -27.61 24.23 -9.53
N ALA A 446 -27.42 24.96 -8.44
CA ALA A 446 -26.21 25.74 -8.21
C ALA A 446 -25.40 25.15 -7.06
N LEU A 447 -24.11 24.87 -7.31
CA LEU A 447 -23.12 24.55 -6.29
C LEU A 447 -22.23 25.75 -6.08
N THR A 448 -22.29 26.33 -4.88
CA THR A 448 -21.47 27.48 -4.48
C THR A 448 -20.35 26.99 -3.57
N ARG A 449 -19.12 27.40 -3.82
CA ARG A 449 -17.95 27.13 -2.98
C ARG A 449 -17.33 28.43 -2.51
N VAL A 450 -17.12 28.52 -1.19
CA VAL A 450 -16.39 29.62 -0.57
C VAL A 450 -14.90 29.34 -0.65
N MET A 451 -14.15 30.25 -1.27
CA MET A 451 -12.69 30.15 -1.34
C MET A 451 -12.09 30.66 -0.03
N ALA A 452 -11.12 29.92 0.53
CA ALA A 452 -10.44 30.36 1.74
C ALA A 452 -9.68 31.67 1.47
N PRO A 453 -9.77 32.70 2.34
CA PRO A 453 -9.00 33.92 2.19
C PRO A 453 -7.51 33.59 2.40
N GLY A 454 -6.79 33.38 1.30
CA GLY A 454 -5.37 33.01 1.29
C GLY A 454 -4.90 32.11 0.13
N GLY A 455 -5.59 32.08 -1.01
CA GLY A 455 -5.19 31.28 -2.18
C GLY A 455 -4.53 32.10 -3.28
N GLU A 456 -3.24 31.82 -3.51
CA GLU A 456 -2.49 32.00 -4.78
C GLU A 456 -2.45 33.41 -5.39
N GLY A 457 -1.72 34.32 -4.74
CA GLY A 457 -1.37 35.63 -5.33
C GLY A 457 -0.35 36.45 -4.52
N ALA A 458 -0.26 36.23 -3.21
CA ALA A 458 0.77 36.85 -2.38
C ALA A 458 1.92 35.86 -2.13
N ARG A 459 2.99 35.94 -2.95
CA ARG A 459 4.31 35.44 -2.53
C ARG A 459 4.80 36.34 -1.39
N GLU A 460 4.44 36.04 -0.15
CA GLU A 460 5.15 36.60 1.00
C GLU A 460 6.52 35.92 1.14
N PRO A 461 7.59 36.67 1.48
CA PRO A 461 8.94 36.14 1.51
C PRO A 461 9.10 35.08 2.60
N SER A 462 9.69 33.95 2.20
CA SER A 462 10.05 32.81 3.02
C SER A 462 10.71 33.21 4.35
N ARG A 463 10.03 32.90 5.46
CA ARG A 463 10.63 32.77 6.80
C ARG A 463 10.48 31.32 7.28
N GLU A 464 11.53 30.85 7.96
CA GLU A 464 11.78 29.45 8.33
C GLU A 464 10.64 28.79 9.14
N PRO A 465 10.49 27.44 9.04
CA PRO A 465 9.38 26.71 9.63
C PRO A 465 9.59 26.47 11.13
N GLY A 466 9.02 27.33 11.97
CA GLY A 466 8.93 27.14 13.42
C GLY A 466 7.48 27.14 13.91
N GLN A 467 7.10 26.04 14.58
CA GLN A 467 6.05 25.81 15.60
C GLN A 467 4.64 26.47 15.56
N ASP A 468 4.33 27.43 14.70
CA ASP A 468 3.05 28.19 14.72
C ASP A 468 1.97 27.67 13.75
N GLY A 469 2.12 26.46 13.19
CA GLY A 469 1.21 25.93 12.17
C GLY A 469 -0.16 25.46 12.69
N LEU A 470 -0.25 25.09 13.98
CA LEU A 470 -1.44 24.44 14.55
C LEU A 470 -2.54 25.46 14.95
N GLU A 471 -2.17 26.56 15.60
CA GLU A 471 -3.12 27.62 16.01
C GLU A 471 -3.70 28.34 14.79
N ARG A 472 -2.90 28.53 13.74
CA ARG A 472 -3.33 29.15 12.48
C ARG A 472 -4.44 28.32 11.80
N ARG A 473 -4.34 26.98 11.82
CA ARG A 473 -5.33 26.09 11.16
C ARG A 473 -6.66 25.99 11.91
N GLY A 474 -6.65 25.95 13.24
CA GLY A 474 -7.87 26.02 14.06
C GLY A 474 -8.63 27.34 13.90
N ALA A 475 -7.90 28.44 13.71
CA ALA A 475 -8.47 29.75 13.37
C ALA A 475 -9.04 29.79 11.94
N THR A 476 -8.42 29.12 10.96
CA THR A 476 -8.91 29.03 9.58
C THR A 476 -10.25 28.31 9.48
N VAL A 477 -10.46 27.22 10.22
CA VAL A 477 -11.74 26.47 10.22
C VAL A 477 -12.88 27.34 10.79
N LYS A 478 -12.65 28.03 11.92
CA LYS A 478 -13.64 28.95 12.50
C LYS A 478 -13.97 30.14 11.59
N ARG A 479 -12.99 30.63 10.81
CA ARG A 479 -13.21 31.67 9.81
C ARG A 479 -14.03 31.17 8.61
N LEU A 480 -13.85 29.92 8.20
CA LEU A 480 -14.59 29.32 7.10
C LEU A 480 -16.06 29.07 7.46
N ASP A 481 -16.36 28.56 8.66
CA ASP A 481 -17.75 28.36 9.11
C ASP A 481 -18.53 29.69 9.16
N ALA A 482 -17.89 30.77 9.62
CA ALA A 482 -18.49 32.10 9.61
C ALA A 482 -18.72 32.65 8.19
N ALA A 483 -17.75 32.45 7.28
CA ALA A 483 -17.88 32.83 5.87
C ALA A 483 -18.99 32.05 5.16
N VAL A 484 -19.11 30.74 5.42
CA VAL A 484 -20.17 29.90 4.84
C VAL A 484 -21.55 30.30 5.35
N ALA A 485 -21.69 30.68 6.63
CA ALA A 485 -22.96 31.20 7.16
C ALA A 485 -23.37 32.54 6.51
N GLN A 486 -22.42 33.45 6.28
CA GLN A 486 -22.66 34.72 5.58
C GLN A 486 -23.07 34.49 4.12
N VAL A 487 -22.35 33.62 3.41
CA VAL A 487 -22.66 33.28 2.02
C VAL A 487 -23.99 32.54 1.91
N ALA A 488 -24.36 31.71 2.88
CA ALA A 488 -25.67 31.06 2.91
C ALA A 488 -26.83 32.07 2.97
N ALA A 489 -26.74 33.07 3.84
CA ALA A 489 -27.75 34.12 3.94
C ALA A 489 -27.85 34.95 2.65
N LEU A 490 -26.70 35.32 2.07
CA LEU A 490 -26.65 36.06 0.81
C LEU A 490 -27.16 35.24 -0.39
N ALA A 491 -26.85 33.96 -0.43
CA ALA A 491 -27.32 33.05 -1.48
C ALA A 491 -28.82 32.81 -1.39
N GLU A 492 -29.43 32.75 -0.18
CA GLU A 492 -30.88 32.75 -0.04
C GLU A 492 -31.51 34.03 -0.61
N SER A 493 -30.90 35.21 -0.42
CA SER A 493 -31.42 36.46 -0.98
C SER A 493 -31.21 36.60 -2.49
N CYS A 494 -30.11 36.11 -3.05
CA CYS A 494 -29.79 36.33 -4.47
C CYS A 494 -30.34 35.22 -5.37
N LEU A 495 -30.19 33.97 -4.96
CA LEU A 495 -30.58 32.80 -5.75
C LEU A 495 -32.04 32.42 -5.53
N LEU A 496 -32.63 32.62 -4.35
CA LEU A 496 -34.00 32.15 -4.07
C LEU A 496 -35.06 33.25 -4.07
N SER A 497 -34.68 34.54 -4.13
CA SER A 497 -35.65 35.64 -4.14
C SER A 497 -36.29 35.84 -5.52
N GLY A 498 -37.63 35.95 -5.53
CA GLY A 498 -38.41 36.19 -6.75
C GLY A 498 -38.71 34.95 -7.61
N ILE A 499 -38.28 33.75 -7.19
CA ILE A 499 -38.64 32.49 -7.85
C ILE A 499 -40.01 32.03 -7.33
N GLU A 500 -41.07 32.24 -8.12
CA GLU A 500 -42.40 31.70 -7.81
C GLU A 500 -42.36 30.16 -7.87
N ALA A 501 -43.14 29.51 -6.99
CA ALA A 501 -43.21 28.06 -6.97
C ALA A 501 -43.76 27.55 -8.32
N GLY A 502 -42.97 26.77 -9.05
CA GLY A 502 -43.28 26.38 -10.43
C GLY A 502 -44.66 25.76 -10.62
N PRO A 503 -45.26 25.83 -11.82
CA PRO A 503 -46.63 25.40 -12.07
C PRO A 503 -46.85 23.94 -11.63
N PRO A 504 -47.99 23.61 -10.99
CA PRO A 504 -48.23 22.27 -10.50
C PRO A 504 -48.31 21.28 -11.68
N PRO A 505 -47.59 20.15 -11.66
CA PRO A 505 -47.52 19.22 -12.79
C PRO A 505 -48.86 18.51 -13.07
N GLN A 506 -49.78 18.47 -12.08
CA GLN A 506 -51.15 17.94 -12.19
C GLN A 506 -52.10 18.66 -11.22
N ALA A 507 -53.39 18.69 -11.53
CA ALA A 507 -54.43 19.27 -10.67
C ALA A 507 -54.43 18.61 -9.27
N GLY A 508 -54.05 19.37 -8.23
CA GLY A 508 -54.03 18.92 -6.84
C GLY A 508 -52.64 18.71 -6.19
N GLN A 509 -51.53 18.89 -6.92
CA GLN A 509 -50.17 18.81 -6.34
C GLN A 509 -49.65 20.20 -5.89
N LYS A 510 -48.88 20.25 -4.79
CA LYS A 510 -48.22 21.48 -4.33
C LYS A 510 -47.04 21.84 -5.26
N PRO A 511 -46.85 23.13 -5.59
CA PRO A 511 -45.82 23.58 -6.50
C PRO A 511 -44.41 23.36 -5.92
N ALA A 512 -43.43 23.10 -6.79
CA ALA A 512 -42.04 22.88 -6.41
C ALA A 512 -41.46 24.19 -5.84
N ARG A 513 -40.95 24.14 -4.60
CA ARG A 513 -40.33 25.30 -3.94
C ARG A 513 -38.81 25.26 -4.11
N PRO A 514 -38.15 26.43 -4.24
CA PRO A 514 -36.72 26.51 -4.15
C PRO A 514 -36.24 26.04 -2.77
N ALA A 515 -35.07 25.43 -2.71
CA ALA A 515 -34.46 24.99 -1.45
C ALA A 515 -32.94 25.05 -1.53
N ALA A 516 -32.30 25.21 -0.38
CA ALA A 516 -30.86 25.21 -0.25
C ALA A 516 -30.40 24.27 0.86
N GLY A 517 -29.19 23.74 0.70
CA GLY A 517 -28.57 22.78 1.59
C GLY A 517 -27.07 22.99 1.69
N ARG A 518 -26.46 22.41 2.72
CA ARG A 518 -25.00 22.39 2.86
C ARG A 518 -24.39 21.33 1.94
N PHE A 519 -23.29 21.65 1.27
CA PHE A 519 -22.52 20.78 0.38
C PHE A 519 -21.04 20.77 0.79
N GLY A 520 -20.70 19.93 1.77
CA GLY A 520 -19.36 19.85 2.35
C GLY A 520 -19.03 21.00 3.34
N LEU A 521 -17.75 21.11 3.72
CA LEU A 521 -17.29 22.08 4.74
C LEU A 521 -17.39 23.54 4.29
N GLY A 522 -17.16 23.83 3.00
CA GLY A 522 -17.10 25.17 2.42
C GLY A 522 -18.06 25.38 1.23
N GLY A 523 -19.01 24.47 1.02
CA GLY A 523 -19.90 24.51 -0.13
C GLY A 523 -21.38 24.50 0.24
N LEU A 524 -22.18 25.05 -0.65
CA LEU A 524 -23.63 25.15 -0.57
C LEU A 524 -24.24 24.62 -1.86
N VAL A 525 -25.45 24.07 -1.77
CA VAL A 525 -26.22 23.61 -2.92
C VAL A 525 -27.59 24.30 -2.92
N HIS A 526 -27.99 24.81 -4.08
CA HIS A 526 -29.27 25.48 -4.28
C HIS A 526 -30.04 24.79 -5.41
N PHE A 527 -31.33 24.56 -5.19
CA PHE A 527 -32.26 24.00 -6.17
C PHE A 527 -33.25 25.08 -6.60
N LEU A 528 -33.27 25.36 -7.91
CA LEU A 528 -34.00 26.45 -8.55
C LEU A 528 -35.02 25.85 -9.54
N PRO A 529 -36.27 25.62 -9.13
CA PRO A 529 -37.28 25.00 -9.99
C PRO A 529 -37.74 25.96 -11.09
N GLY A 530 -37.75 25.52 -12.34
CA GLY A 530 -38.29 26.28 -13.47
C GLY A 530 -37.42 27.43 -13.99
N GLU A 531 -36.26 27.68 -13.39
CA GLU A 531 -35.35 28.76 -13.80
C GLU A 531 -34.44 28.34 -14.95
N ALA A 532 -34.31 29.21 -15.96
CA ALA A 532 -33.44 28.98 -17.11
C ALA A 532 -31.96 29.21 -16.76
N GLY A 533 -31.06 28.46 -17.39
CA GLY A 533 -29.62 28.52 -17.11
C GLY A 533 -28.98 29.91 -17.21
N PRO A 534 -29.28 30.73 -18.24
CA PRO A 534 -28.74 32.09 -18.33
C PRO A 534 -29.21 33.03 -17.22
N GLU A 535 -30.44 32.88 -16.73
CA GLU A 535 -30.99 33.69 -15.64
C GLU A 535 -30.33 33.33 -14.31
N ALA A 536 -30.14 32.04 -14.05
CA ALA A 536 -29.42 31.55 -12.89
C ALA A 536 -27.92 31.93 -12.92
N LEU A 537 -27.32 32.05 -14.11
CA LEU A 537 -25.95 32.52 -14.30
C LEU A 537 -25.80 33.97 -13.82
N THR A 538 -26.68 34.88 -14.27
CA THR A 538 -26.65 36.29 -13.84
C THR A 538 -26.83 36.43 -12.33
N ARG A 539 -27.75 35.68 -11.72
CA ARG A 539 -27.92 35.70 -10.25
C ARG A 539 -26.71 35.16 -9.49
N ALA A 540 -26.04 34.15 -10.04
CA ALA A 540 -24.81 33.61 -9.45
C ALA A 540 -23.64 34.59 -9.56
N GLU A 541 -23.54 35.34 -10.66
CA GLU A 541 -22.56 36.43 -10.82
C GLU A 541 -22.83 37.58 -9.82
N GLU A 542 -24.11 37.95 -9.63
CA GLU A 542 -24.52 38.92 -8.61
C GLU A 542 -24.18 38.44 -7.19
N LEU A 543 -24.40 37.16 -6.88
CA LEU A 543 -24.00 36.56 -5.61
C LEU A 543 -22.49 36.68 -5.37
N CYS A 544 -21.67 36.34 -6.38
CA CYS A 544 -20.21 36.47 -6.30
C CYS A 544 -19.78 37.93 -6.11
N ALA A 545 -20.39 38.87 -6.84
CA ALA A 545 -20.07 40.30 -6.74
C ALA A 545 -20.44 40.88 -5.35
N GLN A 546 -21.61 40.52 -4.81
CA GLN A 546 -22.05 40.98 -3.49
C GLN A 546 -21.21 40.36 -2.37
N ALA A 547 -20.86 39.06 -2.47
CA ALA A 547 -20.00 38.41 -1.48
C ALA A 547 -18.60 39.04 -1.42
N ALA A 548 -18.05 39.42 -2.59
CA ALA A 548 -16.79 40.15 -2.67
C ALA A 548 -16.90 41.57 -2.10
N ALA A 549 -17.99 42.29 -2.38
CA ALA A 549 -18.17 43.68 -1.95
C ALA A 549 -18.51 43.83 -0.45
N GLU A 550 -19.41 43.00 0.08
CA GLU A 550 -19.93 43.11 1.45
C GLU A 550 -19.09 42.34 2.48
N HIS A 551 -18.46 41.25 2.06
CA HIS A 551 -17.77 40.32 2.96
C HIS A 551 -16.31 40.04 2.57
N GLY A 552 -15.82 40.54 1.42
CA GLY A 552 -14.46 40.28 0.96
C GLY A 552 -14.18 38.80 0.66
N LEU A 553 -15.22 38.03 0.33
CA LEU A 553 -15.15 36.59 0.07
C LEU A 553 -15.10 36.32 -1.43
N ASP A 554 -14.12 35.53 -1.88
CA ASP A 554 -14.08 35.00 -3.25
C ASP A 554 -14.91 33.71 -3.32
N LEU A 555 -15.80 33.61 -4.30
CA LEU A 555 -16.72 32.50 -4.48
C LEU A 555 -16.54 31.88 -5.86
N ALA A 556 -16.76 30.56 -5.94
CA ALA A 556 -16.93 29.85 -7.21
C ALA A 556 -18.31 29.21 -7.27
N VAL A 557 -19.01 29.34 -8.39
CA VAL A 557 -20.36 28.78 -8.57
C VAL A 557 -20.45 27.95 -9.85
N GLY A 558 -20.83 26.68 -9.71
CA GLY A 558 -21.14 25.78 -10.81
C GLY A 558 -22.63 25.57 -10.96
N LEU A 559 -23.16 25.76 -12.17
CA LEU A 559 -24.59 25.67 -12.45
C LEU A 559 -24.87 24.53 -13.42
N PHE A 560 -25.95 23.80 -13.21
CA PHE A 560 -26.49 22.84 -14.20
C PHE A 560 -27.97 23.07 -14.41
N SER A 561 -28.39 23.22 -15.67
CA SER A 561 -29.79 23.37 -16.05
C SER A 561 -30.29 22.14 -16.79
N TYR A 562 -31.41 21.59 -16.32
CA TYR A 562 -32.13 20.49 -16.95
C TYR A 562 -33.29 21.03 -17.79
N PRO A 563 -33.53 20.51 -19.02
CA PRO A 563 -32.81 19.43 -19.69
C PRO A 563 -31.53 19.87 -20.39
N PHE A 564 -30.51 19.00 -20.40
CA PHE A 564 -29.27 19.17 -21.16
C PHE A 564 -28.81 17.82 -21.73
N LEU A 565 -28.63 17.73 -23.06
CA LEU A 565 -28.37 16.47 -23.77
C LEU A 565 -29.28 15.31 -23.28
N ASN A 566 -28.69 14.12 -23.06
CA ASN A 566 -29.37 12.91 -22.59
C ASN A 566 -29.14 12.66 -21.08
N PHE A 567 -28.70 13.67 -20.31
CA PHE A 567 -28.45 13.51 -18.88
C PHE A 567 -29.75 13.25 -18.12
N ALA A 568 -29.70 12.34 -17.15
CA ALA A 568 -30.85 12.07 -16.28
C ALA A 568 -30.97 13.16 -15.21
N LYS A 569 -32.19 13.36 -14.69
CA LYS A 569 -32.41 14.28 -13.55
C LYS A 569 -31.58 13.92 -12.31
N ALA A 570 -31.13 12.67 -12.20
CA ALA A 570 -30.27 12.21 -11.12
C ALA A 570 -28.83 12.74 -11.22
N ASP A 571 -28.35 13.03 -12.44
CA ASP A 571 -26.98 13.44 -12.73
C ASP A 571 -26.74 14.92 -12.45
N ALA A 572 -27.81 15.69 -12.21
CA ALA A 572 -27.77 17.14 -12.09
C ALA A 572 -26.76 17.68 -11.05
N LEU A 573 -26.60 16.99 -9.91
CA LEU A 573 -25.62 17.38 -8.89
C LEU A 573 -24.18 17.13 -9.35
N GLU A 574 -23.95 16.04 -10.07
CA GLU A 574 -22.63 15.72 -10.61
C GLU A 574 -22.27 16.66 -11.77
N CYS A 575 -23.23 16.98 -12.63
CA CYS A 575 -23.05 17.98 -13.68
C CYS A 575 -22.78 19.38 -13.09
N ALA A 576 -23.51 19.79 -12.05
CA ALA A 576 -23.22 21.04 -11.36
C ALA A 576 -21.82 21.05 -10.71
N ARG A 577 -21.34 19.89 -10.23
CA ARG A 577 -19.98 19.72 -9.70
C ARG A 577 -18.93 19.88 -10.81
N LYS A 578 -19.15 19.29 -11.98
CA LYS A 578 -18.28 19.48 -13.16
C LYS A 578 -18.26 20.95 -13.62
N ALA A 579 -19.40 21.62 -13.61
CA ALA A 579 -19.47 23.05 -13.86
C ALA A 579 -18.72 23.87 -12.81
N LEU A 580 -18.73 23.45 -11.54
CA LEU A 580 -17.95 24.10 -10.49
C LEU A 580 -16.44 23.94 -10.71
N ASP A 581 -15.98 22.76 -11.14
CA ASP A 581 -14.58 22.54 -11.50
C ASP A 581 -14.16 23.45 -12.67
N HIS A 582 -15.03 23.63 -13.67
CA HIS A 582 -14.83 24.61 -14.73
C HIS A 582 -14.77 26.05 -14.19
N ALA A 583 -15.73 26.45 -13.34
CA ALA A 583 -15.76 27.79 -12.74
C ALA A 583 -14.49 28.14 -11.98
N LEU A 584 -13.86 27.16 -11.31
CA LEU A 584 -12.62 27.36 -10.57
C LEU A 584 -11.43 27.77 -11.46
N LEU A 585 -11.47 27.44 -12.75
CA LEU A 585 -10.45 27.81 -13.74
C LEU A 585 -10.66 29.20 -14.36
N LEU A 586 -11.83 29.81 -14.14
CA LEU A 586 -12.16 31.13 -14.65
C LEU A 586 -11.61 32.25 -13.73
N PRO A 587 -11.33 33.45 -14.27
CA PRO A 587 -11.09 34.64 -13.46
C PRO A 587 -12.37 35.06 -12.71
N ALA A 588 -12.24 35.87 -11.66
CA ALA A 588 -13.40 36.39 -10.93
C ALA A 588 -14.25 37.33 -11.83
N PRO A 589 -15.59 37.25 -11.79
CA PRO A 589 -16.42 36.33 -11.00
C PRO A 589 -16.38 34.89 -11.53
N ARG A 590 -16.10 33.93 -10.63
CA ARG A 590 -15.89 32.52 -10.99
C ARG A 590 -17.21 31.77 -11.09
N VAL A 591 -17.94 31.97 -12.18
CA VAL A 591 -19.24 31.31 -12.39
C VAL A 591 -19.23 30.59 -13.74
N ALA A 592 -19.67 29.34 -13.75
CA ALA A 592 -19.81 28.58 -14.98
C ALA A 592 -21.14 27.82 -15.04
N LEU A 593 -21.77 27.85 -16.21
CA LEU A 593 -22.90 27.01 -16.56
C LEU A 593 -22.37 25.72 -17.23
N PHE A 594 -22.96 24.58 -16.88
CA PHE A 594 -22.59 23.29 -17.44
C PHE A 594 -22.79 23.26 -18.95
N ASP A 595 -21.70 23.08 -19.67
CA ASP A 595 -21.58 23.20 -21.12
C ASP A 595 -20.51 22.25 -21.68
N SER A 596 -20.17 22.40 -22.97
CA SER A 596 -19.13 21.60 -23.61
C SER A 596 -17.75 21.77 -22.95
N VAL A 597 -17.43 22.96 -22.43
CA VAL A 597 -16.17 23.25 -21.74
C VAL A 597 -16.12 22.54 -20.38
N SER A 598 -17.24 22.50 -19.66
CA SER A 598 -17.37 21.78 -18.40
C SER A 598 -17.13 20.28 -18.55
N LEU A 599 -17.62 19.70 -19.66
CA LEU A 599 -17.34 18.31 -20.05
C LEU A 599 -15.88 18.10 -20.43
N ASN A 600 -15.27 19.06 -21.13
CA ASN A 600 -13.86 19.03 -21.49
C ASN A 600 -12.93 19.04 -20.26
N VAL A 601 -13.19 19.94 -19.30
CA VAL A 601 -12.45 20.00 -18.03
C VAL A 601 -12.60 18.69 -17.24
N SER A 602 -13.81 18.13 -17.19
CA SER A 602 -14.05 16.82 -16.56
C SER A 602 -13.26 15.70 -17.25
N ALA A 603 -13.20 15.71 -18.58
CA ALA A 603 -12.48 14.71 -19.36
C ALA A 603 -10.96 14.82 -19.19
N ASP A 604 -10.41 16.03 -19.17
CA ASP A 604 -8.99 16.29 -18.88
C ASP A 604 -8.60 15.76 -17.49
N ARG A 605 -9.48 15.91 -16.49
CA ARG A 605 -9.25 15.37 -15.15
C ARG A 605 -9.15 13.84 -15.16
N LEU A 606 -10.07 13.16 -15.85
CA LEU A 606 -10.07 11.70 -15.99
C LEU A 606 -8.83 11.21 -16.75
N PHE A 607 -8.40 11.96 -17.76
CA PHE A 607 -7.17 11.69 -18.49
C PHE A 607 -5.93 11.73 -17.59
N VAL A 608 -5.82 12.75 -16.71
CA VAL A 608 -4.72 12.85 -15.74
C VAL A 608 -4.77 11.73 -14.69
N GLU A 609 -5.97 11.31 -14.28
CA GLU A 609 -6.17 10.17 -13.37
C GLU A 609 -5.85 8.81 -14.03
N GLY A 610 -5.72 8.78 -15.36
CA GLY A 610 -5.39 7.59 -16.16
C GLY A 610 -6.60 6.78 -16.65
N ASP A 611 -7.83 7.23 -16.38
CA ASP A 611 -9.05 6.61 -16.91
C ASP A 611 -9.34 7.13 -18.33
N LEU A 612 -8.57 6.62 -19.28
CA LEU A 612 -8.67 7.00 -20.69
C LEU A 612 -10.02 6.64 -21.32
N TYR A 613 -10.71 5.61 -20.83
CA TYR A 613 -12.01 5.21 -21.38
C TYR A 613 -13.11 6.17 -20.94
N ALA A 614 -13.16 6.54 -19.66
CA ALA A 614 -14.10 7.54 -19.17
C ALA A 614 -13.83 8.92 -19.80
N ALA A 615 -12.55 9.30 -19.96
CA ALA A 615 -12.17 10.53 -20.64
C ALA A 615 -12.71 10.59 -22.09
N VAL A 616 -12.56 9.50 -22.86
CA VAL A 616 -13.10 9.40 -24.23
C VAL A 616 -14.62 9.63 -24.27
N GLU A 617 -15.38 9.03 -23.35
CA GLU A 617 -16.83 9.20 -23.33
C GLU A 617 -17.24 10.64 -22.96
N GLU A 618 -16.53 11.28 -22.02
CA GLU A 618 -16.77 12.69 -21.69
C GLU A 618 -16.40 13.65 -22.84
N PHE A 619 -15.28 13.43 -23.55
CA PHE A 619 -14.94 14.23 -24.73
C PHE A 619 -15.98 14.05 -25.86
N LYS A 620 -16.52 12.84 -26.06
CA LYS A 620 -17.63 12.64 -27.00
C LYS A 620 -18.88 13.41 -26.59
N LEU A 621 -19.20 13.43 -25.30
CA LEU A 621 -20.32 14.23 -24.79
C LEU A 621 -20.06 15.73 -24.98
N SER A 622 -18.81 16.19 -24.78
CA SER A 622 -18.40 17.57 -25.06
C SER A 622 -18.65 17.94 -26.53
N LEU A 623 -18.24 17.08 -27.47
CA LEU A 623 -18.46 17.26 -28.91
C LEU A 623 -19.92 17.09 -29.34
N LEU A 624 -20.73 16.36 -28.56
CA LEU A 624 -22.17 16.29 -28.79
C LEU A 624 -22.87 17.58 -28.34
N ALA A 625 -22.39 18.20 -27.26
CA ALA A 625 -22.86 19.51 -26.80
C ALA A 625 -22.44 20.63 -27.76
N ASP A 626 -21.20 20.58 -28.23
CA ASP A 626 -20.63 21.54 -29.18
C ASP A 626 -19.69 20.84 -30.17
N PRO A 627 -20.16 20.52 -31.40
CA PRO A 627 -19.33 19.91 -32.42
C PRO A 627 -18.12 20.76 -32.87
N GLY A 628 -18.16 22.06 -32.60
CA GLY A 628 -17.11 23.03 -32.93
C GLY A 628 -16.01 23.14 -31.87
N ASN A 629 -16.10 22.40 -30.75
CA ASN A 629 -15.08 22.42 -29.72
C ASN A 629 -13.81 21.66 -30.18
N LEU A 630 -12.91 22.38 -30.86
CA LEU A 630 -11.66 21.83 -31.39
C LEU A 630 -10.70 21.35 -30.30
N LEU A 631 -10.74 21.95 -29.10
CA LEU A 631 -9.94 21.49 -27.96
C LEU A 631 -10.37 20.09 -27.52
N ALA A 632 -11.68 19.86 -27.34
CA ALA A 632 -12.21 18.54 -27.00
C ALA A 632 -11.92 17.51 -28.11
N ARG A 633 -11.95 17.93 -29.37
CA ARG A 633 -11.62 17.07 -30.53
C ARG A 633 -10.15 16.67 -30.54
N ASN A 634 -9.24 17.61 -30.33
CA ASN A 634 -7.81 17.33 -30.24
C ASN A 634 -7.50 16.42 -29.04
N SER A 635 -8.07 16.70 -27.86
CA SER A 635 -7.90 15.87 -26.67
C SER A 635 -8.48 14.46 -26.83
N LEU A 636 -9.61 14.30 -27.53
CA LEU A 636 -10.15 12.99 -27.90
C LEU A 636 -9.18 12.21 -28.80
N GLY A 637 -8.57 12.89 -29.79
CA GLY A 637 -7.53 12.30 -30.64
C GLY A 637 -6.32 11.81 -29.83
N ILE A 638 -5.87 12.60 -28.85
CA ILE A 638 -4.78 12.23 -27.94
C ILE A 638 -5.16 11.00 -27.09
N CYS A 639 -6.40 10.93 -26.59
CA CYS A 639 -6.87 9.76 -25.85
C CYS A 639 -6.86 8.49 -26.71
N TYR A 640 -7.35 8.57 -27.96
CA TYR A 640 -7.29 7.46 -28.89
C TYR A 640 -5.84 7.03 -29.20
N ALA A 641 -4.93 8.00 -29.35
CA ALA A 641 -3.51 7.74 -29.55
C ALA A 641 -2.90 6.95 -28.38
N GLN A 642 -3.22 7.32 -27.13
CA GLN A 642 -2.74 6.61 -25.94
C GLN A 642 -3.36 5.21 -25.77
N LEU A 643 -4.62 5.04 -26.19
CA LEU A 643 -5.30 3.75 -26.24
C LEU A 643 -4.83 2.84 -27.40
N GLY A 644 -3.86 3.28 -28.21
CA GLY A 644 -3.35 2.55 -29.36
C GLY A 644 -4.30 2.54 -30.57
N LYS A 645 -5.37 3.34 -30.56
CA LYS A 645 -6.36 3.47 -31.64
C LYS A 645 -5.94 4.59 -32.60
N ALA A 646 -4.79 4.40 -33.25
CA ALA A 646 -4.18 5.42 -34.10
C ALA A 646 -5.04 5.81 -35.32
N ASP A 647 -5.91 4.91 -35.80
CA ASP A 647 -6.86 5.15 -36.88
C ASP A 647 -7.96 6.15 -36.48
N LEU A 648 -8.48 6.04 -35.26
CA LEU A 648 -9.45 7.00 -34.72
C LEU A 648 -8.77 8.33 -34.39
N ALA A 649 -7.56 8.29 -33.81
CA ALA A 649 -6.78 9.49 -33.53
C ALA A 649 -6.52 10.31 -34.80
N ARG A 650 -6.10 9.65 -35.88
CA ARG A 650 -5.88 10.27 -37.19
C ARG A 650 -7.13 11.01 -37.68
N LYS A 651 -8.31 10.40 -37.61
CA LYS A 651 -9.57 11.03 -38.05
C LYS A 651 -9.87 12.30 -37.27
N GLU A 652 -9.71 12.29 -35.94
CA GLU A 652 -9.96 13.49 -35.13
C GLU A 652 -8.94 14.59 -35.44
N PHE A 653 -7.65 14.27 -35.60
CA PHE A 653 -6.63 15.26 -35.95
C PHE A 653 -6.81 15.82 -37.37
N GLU A 654 -7.23 15.00 -38.35
CA GLU A 654 -7.55 15.47 -39.71
C GLU A 654 -8.68 16.52 -39.68
N LEU A 655 -9.69 16.32 -38.81
CA LEU A 655 -10.76 17.30 -38.61
C LEU A 655 -10.27 18.59 -37.94
N VAL A 656 -9.40 18.49 -36.93
CA VAL A 656 -8.81 19.69 -36.30
C VAL A 656 -7.97 20.48 -37.31
N VAL A 657 -7.13 19.81 -38.10
CA VAL A 657 -6.30 20.45 -39.14
C VAL A 657 -7.14 21.06 -40.27
N ALA A 658 -8.30 20.46 -40.60
CA ALA A 658 -9.19 21.01 -41.62
C ALA A 658 -9.82 22.35 -41.18
N GLU A 659 -10.19 22.47 -39.90
CA GLU A 659 -10.79 23.69 -39.34
C GLU A 659 -9.73 24.73 -38.96
N GLU A 660 -8.59 24.30 -38.40
CA GLU A 660 -7.45 25.15 -38.04
C GLU A 660 -6.15 24.70 -38.75
N PRO A 661 -5.97 25.07 -40.04
CA PRO A 661 -4.78 24.67 -40.81
C PRO A 661 -3.45 25.23 -40.27
N GLY A 662 -3.51 26.19 -39.35
CA GLY A 662 -2.36 26.83 -38.69
C GLY A 662 -2.00 26.24 -37.32
N ASP A 663 -2.74 25.25 -36.80
CA ASP A 663 -2.42 24.64 -35.51
C ASP A 663 -1.20 23.71 -35.64
N VAL A 664 -0.06 24.19 -35.12
CA VAL A 664 1.23 23.48 -35.10
C VAL A 664 1.11 22.11 -34.41
N MET A 665 0.41 22.05 -33.28
CA MET A 665 0.29 20.83 -32.46
C MET A 665 -0.64 19.81 -33.13
N ALA A 666 -1.71 20.26 -33.79
CA ALA A 666 -2.59 19.38 -34.55
C ALA A 666 -1.85 18.67 -35.70
N HIS A 667 -0.99 19.40 -36.44
CA HIS A 667 -0.13 18.81 -37.49
C HIS A 667 0.88 17.81 -36.93
N PHE A 668 1.51 18.13 -35.80
CA PHE A 668 2.41 17.18 -35.12
C PHE A 668 1.67 15.90 -34.67
N ASN A 669 0.51 16.06 -34.04
CA ASN A 669 -0.32 14.95 -33.57
C ASN A 669 -0.80 14.06 -34.74
N LEU A 670 -1.20 14.68 -35.85
CA LEU A 670 -1.53 13.97 -37.09
C LEU A 670 -0.34 13.17 -37.62
N GLY A 671 0.84 13.80 -37.69
CA GLY A 671 2.07 13.13 -38.13
C GLY A 671 2.42 11.92 -37.26
N TRP A 672 2.26 12.05 -35.94
CA TRP A 672 2.45 10.96 -34.99
C TRP A 672 1.46 9.81 -35.21
N ALA A 673 0.17 10.13 -35.45
CA ALA A 673 -0.85 9.11 -35.70
C ALA A 673 -0.57 8.35 -37.00
N CYS A 674 -0.22 9.06 -38.08
CA CYS A 674 0.18 8.47 -39.36
C CYS A 674 1.43 7.57 -39.22
N GLN A 675 2.46 8.03 -38.50
CA GLN A 675 3.66 7.23 -38.25
C GLN A 675 3.31 5.94 -37.49
N ARG A 676 2.39 6.02 -36.53
CA ARG A 676 1.97 4.84 -35.75
C ARG A 676 1.18 3.82 -36.56
N LEU A 677 0.52 4.26 -37.63
CA LEU A 677 -0.15 3.42 -38.62
C LEU A 677 0.81 2.86 -39.69
N GLY A 678 2.08 3.28 -39.69
CA GLY A 678 3.06 2.91 -40.72
C GLY A 678 2.93 3.70 -42.02
N ASP A 679 2.12 4.76 -42.05
CA ASP A 679 1.99 5.68 -43.19
C ASP A 679 3.06 6.77 -43.10
N ASP A 680 4.31 6.37 -43.33
CA ASP A 680 5.48 7.24 -43.18
C ASP A 680 5.46 8.44 -44.14
N MET A 681 4.79 8.32 -45.29
CA MET A 681 4.63 9.40 -46.25
C MET A 681 3.69 10.48 -45.70
N ALA A 682 2.51 10.10 -45.19
CA ALA A 682 1.60 11.05 -44.57
C ALA A 682 2.19 11.64 -43.27
N ALA A 683 2.92 10.83 -42.50
CA ALA A 683 3.62 11.28 -41.30
C ALA A 683 4.64 12.38 -41.63
N ARG A 684 5.49 12.13 -42.64
CA ARG A 684 6.48 13.09 -43.10
C ARG A 684 5.83 14.41 -43.56
N ALA A 685 4.78 14.34 -44.37
CA ALA A 685 4.08 15.54 -44.85
C ALA A 685 3.50 16.37 -43.69
N ALA A 686 2.89 15.73 -42.69
CA ALA A 686 2.32 16.42 -41.54
C ALA A 686 3.41 17.06 -40.64
N TYR A 687 4.54 16.37 -40.42
CA TYR A 687 5.67 16.95 -39.69
C TYR A 687 6.37 18.07 -40.45
N GLU A 688 6.51 17.96 -41.77
CA GLU A 688 7.03 19.03 -42.61
C GLU A 688 6.11 20.26 -42.54
N ARG A 689 4.78 20.05 -42.59
CA ARG A 689 3.82 21.14 -42.41
C ARG A 689 3.90 21.79 -41.04
N CYS A 690 4.10 21.01 -39.99
CA CYS A 690 4.38 21.53 -38.65
C CYS A 690 5.64 22.41 -38.64
N LEU A 691 6.70 22.04 -39.35
CA LEU A 691 7.94 22.83 -39.46
C LEU A 691 7.85 24.04 -40.39
N GLU A 692 6.91 24.06 -41.33
CA GLU A 692 6.59 25.25 -42.11
C GLU A 692 5.93 26.32 -41.23
N LEU A 693 5.10 25.91 -40.27
CA LEU A 693 4.41 26.79 -39.32
C LEU A 693 5.31 27.20 -38.15
N ASP A 694 6.07 26.25 -37.60
CA ASP A 694 7.07 26.48 -36.55
C ASP A 694 8.41 25.79 -36.92
N PRO A 695 9.35 26.52 -37.55
CA PRO A 695 10.64 25.98 -37.94
C PRO A 695 11.51 25.46 -36.78
N ALA A 696 11.19 25.84 -35.54
CA ALA A 696 11.90 25.46 -34.32
C ALA A 696 11.19 24.34 -33.53
N HIS A 697 10.14 23.71 -34.07
CA HIS A 697 9.42 22.65 -33.38
C HIS A 697 10.27 21.38 -33.19
N SER A 698 10.86 21.25 -32.01
CA SER A 698 11.87 20.24 -31.67
C SER A 698 11.37 18.80 -31.86
N PHE A 699 10.13 18.50 -31.46
CA PHE A 699 9.58 17.14 -31.59
C PHE A 699 9.37 16.73 -33.04
N SER A 700 8.95 17.63 -33.93
CA SER A 700 8.79 17.32 -35.36
C SER A 700 10.14 17.07 -36.03
N LEU A 701 11.17 17.84 -35.68
CA LEU A 701 12.54 17.59 -36.16
C LEU A 701 13.06 16.22 -35.72
N LEU A 702 12.84 15.85 -34.45
CA LEU A 702 13.21 14.53 -33.94
C LEU A 702 12.44 13.40 -34.64
N ARG A 703 11.15 13.57 -34.91
CA ARG A 703 10.33 12.54 -35.57
C ARG A 703 10.70 12.38 -37.05
N LEU A 704 10.93 13.47 -37.77
CA LEU A 704 11.45 13.42 -39.14
C LEU A 704 12.86 12.79 -39.19
N GLY A 705 13.72 13.14 -38.23
CA GLY A 705 15.05 12.52 -38.11
C GLY A 705 14.94 11.01 -37.90
N SER A 706 14.00 10.56 -37.07
CA SER A 706 13.74 9.14 -36.85
C SER A 706 13.19 8.42 -38.10
N LEU A 707 12.35 9.10 -38.91
CA LEU A 707 11.87 8.57 -40.19
C LEU A 707 13.01 8.46 -41.22
N ALA A 708 13.89 9.47 -41.28
CA ALA A 708 15.07 9.45 -42.14
C ALA A 708 16.07 8.35 -41.73
N GLU A 709 16.30 8.19 -40.42
CA GLU A 709 17.14 7.13 -39.85
C GLU A 709 16.61 5.73 -40.20
N ALA A 710 15.31 5.49 -40.02
CA ALA A 710 14.67 4.21 -40.37
C ALA A 710 14.75 3.92 -41.87
N ALA A 711 14.72 4.96 -42.72
CA ALA A 711 14.90 4.86 -44.16
C ALA A 711 16.38 4.74 -44.60
N GLY A 712 17.33 4.71 -43.66
CA GLY A 712 18.78 4.64 -43.95
C GLY A 712 19.38 5.92 -44.52
N ARG A 713 18.64 7.04 -44.52
CA ARG A 713 19.10 8.35 -45.01
C ARG A 713 19.86 9.08 -43.89
N LEU A 714 21.05 8.58 -43.57
CA LEU A 714 21.82 9.01 -42.40
C LEU A 714 22.19 10.51 -42.43
N ASP A 715 22.56 11.06 -43.59
CA ASP A 715 22.91 12.49 -43.72
C ASP A 715 21.70 13.41 -43.44
N GLU A 716 20.51 13.01 -43.91
CA GLU A 716 19.27 13.74 -43.65
C GLU A 716 18.90 13.67 -42.16
N ALA A 717 19.05 12.49 -41.54
CA ALA A 717 18.80 12.30 -40.12
C ALA A 717 19.76 13.13 -39.25
N GLU A 718 21.07 13.17 -39.58
CA GLU A 718 22.05 14.01 -38.89
C GLU A 718 21.66 15.49 -38.95
N ALA A 719 21.28 15.98 -40.13
CA ALA A 719 20.87 17.37 -40.32
C ALA A 719 19.62 17.72 -39.49
N LEU A 720 18.62 16.85 -39.47
CA LEU A 720 17.37 17.05 -38.72
C LEU A 720 17.61 17.01 -37.20
N TYR A 721 18.39 16.04 -36.71
CA TYR A 721 18.72 15.99 -35.28
C TYR A 721 19.65 17.13 -34.85
N SER A 722 20.55 17.59 -35.71
CA SER A 722 21.40 18.76 -35.42
C SER A 722 20.58 20.05 -35.35
N ARG A 723 19.55 20.18 -36.19
CA ARG A 723 18.57 21.27 -36.06
C ARG A 723 17.80 21.15 -34.75
N ALA A 724 17.33 19.95 -34.39
CA ALA A 724 16.62 19.72 -33.12
C ALA A 724 17.51 20.09 -31.91
N LEU A 725 18.80 19.77 -31.95
CA LEU A 725 19.76 20.12 -30.90
C LEU A 725 19.84 21.64 -30.67
N ALA A 726 19.62 22.45 -31.70
CA ALA A 726 19.64 23.91 -31.64
C ALA A 726 18.30 24.55 -31.23
N THR A 727 17.27 23.75 -30.91
CA THR A 727 15.93 24.24 -30.53
C THR A 727 15.64 24.08 -29.04
N PRO A 728 14.84 24.97 -28.43
CA PRO A 728 14.37 24.81 -27.06
C PRO A 728 13.63 23.48 -26.85
N GLY A 729 14.08 22.68 -25.88
CA GLY A 729 13.51 21.36 -25.56
C GLY A 729 14.09 20.20 -26.40
N GLY A 730 14.90 20.48 -27.42
CA GLY A 730 15.59 19.49 -28.24
C GLY A 730 17.02 19.19 -27.79
N GLU A 731 17.59 19.99 -26.89
CA GLU A 731 19.01 19.97 -26.53
C GLU A 731 19.45 18.63 -25.95
N ALA A 732 18.63 18.06 -25.06
CA ALA A 732 18.91 16.74 -24.48
C ALA A 732 18.43 15.60 -25.38
N SER A 733 17.25 15.77 -25.99
CA SER A 733 16.54 14.72 -26.72
C SER A 733 17.22 14.33 -28.04
N ALA A 734 17.97 15.25 -28.66
CA ALA A 734 18.66 15.02 -29.94
C ALA A 734 20.03 14.34 -29.79
N LEU A 735 20.68 14.43 -28.63
CA LEU A 735 22.07 13.98 -28.44
C LEU A 735 22.27 12.48 -28.59
N ARG A 736 21.36 11.66 -28.02
CA ARG A 736 21.46 10.19 -28.14
C ARG A 736 21.18 9.71 -29.58
N PRO A 737 20.16 10.22 -30.30
CA PRO A 737 20.03 9.98 -31.74
C PRO A 737 21.25 10.41 -32.56
N LEU A 738 21.83 11.60 -32.30
CA LEU A 738 23.05 12.06 -32.99
C LEU A 738 24.23 11.13 -32.75
N ALA A 739 24.45 10.67 -31.51
CA ALA A 739 25.47 9.68 -31.20
C ALA A 739 25.26 8.38 -32.00
N ARG A 740 24.01 7.92 -32.12
CA ARG A 740 23.69 6.71 -32.88
C ARG A 740 23.96 6.88 -34.37
N ILE A 741 23.59 8.02 -34.94
CA ILE A 741 23.83 8.35 -36.34
C ILE A 741 25.34 8.46 -36.63
N ALA A 742 26.11 9.10 -35.76
CA ALA A 742 27.57 9.17 -35.89
C ALA A 742 28.20 7.75 -35.95
N LEU A 743 27.79 6.85 -35.06
CA LEU A 743 28.26 5.46 -35.06
C LEU A 743 27.84 4.70 -36.34
N ALA A 744 26.59 4.86 -36.78
CA ALA A 744 26.11 4.22 -38.01
C ALA A 744 26.89 4.69 -39.24
N MET A 745 27.17 6.00 -39.34
CA MET A 745 27.98 6.58 -40.41
C MET A 745 29.42 6.05 -40.42
N GLY A 746 30.03 5.90 -39.24
CA GLY A 746 31.35 5.29 -39.09
C GLY A 746 31.39 3.86 -39.63
N GLN A 747 30.41 3.03 -39.27
CA GLN A 747 30.29 1.65 -39.74
C GLN A 747 30.12 1.53 -41.26
N THR A 748 29.33 2.41 -41.89
CA THR A 748 29.22 2.44 -43.36
C THR A 748 30.53 2.79 -44.06
N ARG A 749 31.34 3.69 -43.48
CA ARG A 749 32.64 4.08 -44.03
C ARG A 749 33.69 2.97 -43.85
N GLU A 750 33.66 2.27 -42.73
CA GLU A 750 34.49 1.09 -42.48
C GLU A 750 34.20 -0.03 -43.50
N GLY A 751 32.92 -0.30 -43.75
CA GLY A 751 32.48 -1.28 -44.76
C GLY A 751 32.92 -0.94 -46.19
N GLN A 752 33.03 0.35 -46.52
CA GLN A 752 33.50 0.83 -47.83
C GLN A 752 35.03 0.83 -47.97
N THR A 753 35.78 1.00 -46.87
CA THR A 753 37.24 1.13 -46.90
C THR A 753 37.98 -0.20 -46.73
N GLY A 754 37.27 -1.29 -46.37
CA GLY A 754 37.79 -2.67 -46.33
C GLY A 754 38.89 -2.94 -45.29
N LYS A 755 39.24 -1.92 -44.51
CA LYS A 755 40.14 -2.01 -43.35
C LYS A 755 39.26 -1.90 -42.13
N GLY A 756 39.12 -2.97 -41.34
CA GLY A 756 38.33 -2.99 -40.09
C GLY A 756 38.90 -2.11 -38.97
N GLN A 757 39.26 -0.86 -39.28
CA GLN A 757 39.69 0.18 -38.36
C GLN A 757 38.53 1.14 -38.18
N THR A 758 38.06 1.27 -36.94
CA THR A 758 36.92 2.12 -36.59
C THR A 758 37.16 3.55 -37.07
N ASP A 759 36.18 4.20 -37.73
CA ASP A 759 36.31 5.62 -38.13
C ASP A 759 36.41 6.48 -36.86
N LYS A 760 37.65 6.71 -36.41
CA LYS A 760 37.97 7.34 -35.13
C LYS A 760 37.30 8.71 -34.99
N GLY A 761 37.16 9.44 -36.09
CA GLY A 761 36.51 10.76 -36.08
C GLY A 761 35.01 10.69 -35.74
N GLN A 762 34.31 9.65 -36.21
CA GLN A 762 32.88 9.46 -35.89
C GLN A 762 32.67 8.87 -34.49
N ALA A 763 33.57 7.97 -34.06
CA ALA A 763 33.54 7.43 -32.71
C ALA A 763 33.76 8.52 -31.64
N ASP A 764 34.67 9.46 -31.89
CA ASP A 764 34.94 10.57 -30.96
C ASP A 764 33.76 11.56 -30.89
N LYS A 765 33.14 11.88 -32.04
CA LYS A 765 31.87 12.66 -32.08
C LYS A 765 30.75 11.98 -31.30
N ALA A 766 30.59 10.66 -31.44
CA ALA A 766 29.57 9.92 -30.69
C ALA A 766 29.82 9.98 -29.17
N LYS A 767 31.07 9.87 -28.72
CA LYS A 767 31.43 10.05 -27.30
C LYS A 767 31.07 11.45 -26.80
N GLU A 768 31.37 12.49 -27.57
CA GLU A 768 31.05 13.88 -27.22
C GLU A 768 29.54 14.07 -27.01
N TYR A 769 28.72 13.60 -27.96
CA TYR A 769 27.25 13.67 -27.82
C TYR A 769 26.74 12.89 -26.60
N LEU A 770 27.31 11.73 -26.29
CA LEU A 770 26.91 10.94 -25.13
C LEU A 770 27.31 11.58 -23.80
N HIS A 771 28.48 12.22 -23.73
CA HIS A 771 28.88 13.01 -22.55
C HIS A 771 27.93 14.18 -22.32
N LEU A 772 27.55 14.91 -23.38
CA LEU A 772 26.55 15.96 -23.30
C LEU A 772 25.18 15.40 -22.87
N ALA A 773 24.79 14.23 -23.36
CA ALA A 773 23.52 13.60 -22.99
C ALA A 773 23.46 13.24 -21.50
N ILE A 774 24.55 12.69 -20.95
CA ILE A 774 24.66 12.36 -19.51
C ILE A 774 24.70 13.64 -18.67
N SER A 775 25.37 14.69 -19.14
CA SER A 775 25.38 16.00 -18.47
C SER A 775 23.97 16.60 -18.38
N ALA A 776 23.20 16.50 -19.47
CA ALA A 776 21.81 16.96 -19.49
C ALA A 776 20.86 16.07 -18.67
N ASN A 777 21.07 14.75 -18.68
CA ASN A 777 20.30 13.78 -17.90
C ASN A 777 21.20 12.69 -17.30
N HIS A 778 21.61 12.92 -16.04
CA HIS A 778 22.45 11.98 -15.28
C HIS A 778 21.78 10.63 -15.00
N LYS A 779 20.48 10.46 -15.31
CA LYS A 779 19.73 9.21 -15.14
C LYS A 779 19.34 8.56 -16.48
N ASP A 780 20.00 8.88 -17.60
CA ASP A 780 19.75 8.20 -18.88
C ASP A 780 20.54 6.87 -18.97
N PRO A 781 19.94 5.69 -18.72
CA PRO A 781 20.67 4.43 -18.73
C PRO A 781 21.23 4.06 -20.11
N PHE A 782 20.58 4.51 -21.20
CA PHE A 782 21.01 4.20 -22.56
C PHE A 782 22.25 4.99 -22.94
N ALA A 783 22.35 6.26 -22.54
CA ALA A 783 23.55 7.06 -22.78
C ALA A 783 24.77 6.47 -22.04
N HIS A 784 24.59 6.07 -20.78
CA HIS A 784 25.62 5.40 -19.99
C HIS A 784 26.06 4.08 -20.64
N HIS A 785 25.12 3.25 -21.08
CA HIS A 785 25.42 1.98 -21.75
C HIS A 785 26.16 2.19 -23.08
N MET A 786 25.68 3.08 -23.95
CA MET A 786 26.31 3.35 -25.24
C MET A 786 27.75 3.87 -25.06
N LEU A 787 27.96 4.77 -24.09
CA LEU A 787 29.29 5.31 -23.81
C LEU A 787 30.23 4.26 -23.21
N ALA A 788 29.72 3.43 -22.29
CA ALA A 788 30.49 2.30 -21.74
C ALA A 788 30.96 1.35 -22.84
N ARG A 789 30.09 1.03 -23.80
CA ARG A 789 30.46 0.20 -24.95
C ARG A 789 31.54 0.84 -25.81
N LEU A 790 31.47 2.15 -26.07
CA LEU A 790 32.50 2.83 -26.86
C LEU A 790 33.87 2.78 -26.21
N TYR A 791 33.97 2.95 -24.89
CA TYR A 791 35.23 2.79 -24.15
C TYR A 791 35.74 1.34 -24.19
N LEU A 792 34.85 0.35 -24.10
CA LEU A 792 35.24 -1.06 -24.22
C LEU A 792 35.73 -1.42 -25.62
N ASP A 793 35.05 -0.94 -26.65
CA ASP A 793 35.35 -1.24 -28.05
C ASP A 793 36.66 -0.54 -28.49
N SER A 794 36.91 0.69 -28.02
CA SER A 794 38.20 1.37 -28.25
C SER A 794 39.35 0.83 -27.39
N GLY A 795 39.03 0.10 -26.30
CA GLY A 795 40.02 -0.37 -25.33
C GLY A 795 40.57 0.74 -24.42
N GLU A 796 39.93 1.91 -24.42
CA GLU A 796 40.32 3.07 -23.62
C GLU A 796 39.63 3.01 -22.25
N ASP A 797 40.38 3.28 -21.18
CA ASP A 797 39.92 3.44 -19.80
C ASP A 797 38.83 2.45 -19.33
N PRO A 798 39.18 1.15 -19.14
CA PRO A 798 38.25 0.12 -18.67
C PRO A 798 37.53 0.44 -17.35
N GLN A 799 38.12 1.31 -16.53
CA GLN A 799 37.55 1.79 -15.27
C GLN A 799 36.36 2.74 -15.50
N ILE A 800 36.46 3.64 -16.49
CA ILE A 800 35.36 4.53 -16.88
C ILE A 800 34.22 3.70 -17.47
N ALA A 801 34.54 2.74 -18.33
CA ALA A 801 33.57 1.81 -18.87
C ALA A 801 32.82 1.03 -17.77
N GLU A 802 33.52 0.55 -16.74
CA GLU A 802 32.87 -0.11 -15.60
C GLU A 802 31.92 0.82 -14.85
N SER A 803 32.36 2.05 -14.55
CA SER A 803 31.54 3.03 -13.82
C SER A 803 30.23 3.31 -14.54
N LEU A 804 30.31 3.59 -15.84
CA LEU A 804 29.16 3.86 -16.71
C LEU A 804 28.25 2.63 -16.85
N ALA A 805 28.82 1.45 -17.08
CA ALA A 805 28.05 0.21 -17.19
C ALA A 805 27.32 -0.13 -15.86
N ARG A 806 27.95 0.15 -14.72
CA ARG A 806 27.35 -0.03 -13.40
C ARG A 806 26.19 0.94 -13.17
N GLN A 807 26.31 2.19 -13.62
CA GLN A 807 25.22 3.17 -13.55
C GLN A 807 24.04 2.75 -14.44
N ALA A 808 24.30 2.30 -15.67
CA ALA A 808 23.24 1.80 -16.57
C ALA A 808 22.48 0.61 -15.95
N ALA A 809 23.21 -0.39 -15.43
CA ALA A 809 22.62 -1.57 -14.79
C ALA A 809 21.88 -1.25 -13.47
N ALA A 810 22.33 -0.23 -12.73
CA ALA A 810 21.65 0.21 -11.50
C ALA A 810 20.35 0.99 -11.80
N LEU A 811 20.33 1.77 -12.87
CA LEU A 811 19.16 2.56 -13.29
C LEU A 811 18.07 1.69 -13.91
N MET A 812 18.44 0.64 -14.64
CA MET A 812 17.52 -0.25 -15.35
C MET A 812 17.98 -1.72 -15.23
N PRO A 813 17.79 -2.35 -14.05
CA PRO A 813 18.31 -3.68 -13.77
C PRO A 813 17.64 -4.80 -14.58
N GLU A 814 16.48 -4.56 -15.17
CA GLU A 814 15.75 -5.54 -15.98
C GLU A 814 16.34 -5.76 -17.38
N ARG A 815 17.26 -4.89 -17.84
CA ARG A 815 17.90 -4.99 -19.16
C ARG A 815 19.19 -5.80 -19.09
N GLN A 816 19.14 -7.03 -19.61
CA GLN A 816 20.29 -7.93 -19.67
C GLN A 816 21.52 -7.30 -20.36
N GLU A 817 21.31 -6.56 -21.45
CA GLU A 817 22.39 -5.91 -22.24
C GLU A 817 23.29 -4.99 -21.39
N PHE A 818 22.74 -4.38 -20.34
CA PHE A 818 23.48 -3.49 -19.45
C PHE A 818 24.39 -4.28 -18.50
N TRP A 819 23.89 -5.41 -18.00
CA TRP A 819 24.69 -6.35 -17.20
C TRP A 819 25.81 -7.00 -18.02
N ASP A 820 25.54 -7.37 -19.26
CA ASP A 820 26.54 -7.96 -20.15
C ASP A 820 27.70 -6.99 -20.41
N THR A 821 27.39 -5.70 -20.57
CA THR A 821 28.41 -4.64 -20.72
C THR A 821 29.24 -4.48 -19.45
N LEU A 822 28.61 -4.55 -18.27
CA LEU A 822 29.32 -4.50 -16.98
C LEU A 822 30.23 -5.72 -16.79
N VAL A 823 29.76 -6.91 -17.18
CA VAL A 823 30.56 -8.15 -17.14
C VAL A 823 31.79 -8.00 -18.05
N ALA A 824 31.61 -7.56 -19.30
CA ALA A 824 32.72 -7.32 -20.22
C ALA A 824 33.74 -6.30 -19.67
N ALA A 825 33.27 -5.22 -19.02
CA ALA A 825 34.15 -4.25 -18.38
C ALA A 825 34.97 -4.83 -17.22
N LEU A 826 34.34 -5.65 -16.37
CA LEU A 826 35.00 -6.31 -15.24
C LEU A 826 35.99 -7.39 -15.69
N GLU A 827 35.67 -8.13 -16.75
CA GLU A 827 36.54 -9.15 -17.34
C GLU A 827 37.79 -8.54 -17.98
N LYS A 828 37.65 -7.41 -18.72
CA LYS A 828 38.81 -6.68 -19.26
C LYS A 828 39.76 -6.17 -18.18
N GLN A 829 39.28 -5.96 -16.95
CA GLN A 829 40.09 -5.58 -15.79
C GLN A 829 40.63 -6.78 -14.98
N GLY A 830 40.37 -8.02 -15.40
CA GLY A 830 40.80 -9.23 -14.68
C GLY A 830 40.02 -9.51 -13.38
N ARG A 831 38.90 -8.82 -13.14
CA ARG A 831 38.09 -8.94 -11.92
C ARG A 831 37.05 -10.06 -12.03
N HIS A 832 37.51 -11.29 -12.26
CA HIS A 832 36.66 -12.44 -12.59
C HIS A 832 35.61 -12.79 -11.53
N GLU A 833 35.90 -12.63 -10.23
CA GLU A 833 34.92 -12.87 -9.17
C GLU A 833 33.79 -11.84 -9.16
N ALA A 834 34.11 -10.57 -9.40
CA ALA A 834 33.11 -9.51 -9.50
C ALA A 834 32.26 -9.69 -10.76
N ALA A 835 32.87 -10.10 -11.88
CA ALA A 835 32.17 -10.43 -13.12
C ALA A 835 31.18 -11.58 -12.93
N ARG A 836 31.56 -12.67 -12.24
CA ARG A 836 30.65 -13.77 -11.90
C ARG A 836 29.47 -13.31 -11.05
N LYS A 837 29.70 -12.43 -10.06
CA LYS A 837 28.64 -11.84 -9.24
C LYS A 837 27.69 -10.98 -10.08
N ALA A 838 28.22 -10.14 -10.97
CA ALA A 838 27.40 -9.32 -11.88
C ALA A 838 26.58 -10.19 -12.84
N MET A 839 27.19 -11.23 -13.42
CA MET A 839 26.52 -12.20 -14.30
C MET A 839 25.37 -12.94 -13.59
N SER A 840 25.55 -13.29 -12.31
CA SER A 840 24.48 -13.92 -11.52
C SER A 840 23.29 -12.99 -11.25
N ARG A 841 23.51 -11.67 -11.24
CA ARG A 841 22.47 -10.67 -11.00
C ARG A 841 21.68 -10.32 -12.26
N GLY A 842 22.29 -10.37 -13.44
CA GLY A 842 21.57 -10.11 -14.70
C GLY A 842 20.56 -11.22 -15.06
N ARG A 843 20.79 -12.45 -14.63
CA ARG A 843 19.94 -13.61 -14.98
C ARG A 843 18.60 -13.72 -14.23
N PHE A 844 18.24 -12.72 -13.43
CA PHE A 844 16.97 -12.60 -12.70
C PHE A 844 16.28 -11.30 -13.11
#